data_AF-A0AAV6PD76-F1
#
_entry.id   AF-A0AAV6PD76-F1
#
_cell.length_a   1.000
_cell.length_b   1.000
_cell.length_c   1.000
_cell.angle_alpha   90.00
_cell.angle_beta   90.00
_cell.angle_gamma   90.00
#
_symmetry.space_group_name_H-M   'P 1'
#
loop_
_entity.id
_entity.type
_entity.pdbx_description
1 polymer ?
#
loop_
_entity_poly.entity_id
_entity_poly.type
_entity_poly.pdbx_seq_one_letter_code
_entity_poly.pdbx_strand_id
1 'polypeptide(L)'
;MLPQHLKQIRVLMLNDQENLERTLFRLEQGFELQFRLGPSLQGRTVLVHTNYPLEGHSYVRNTFRVLPWNNPAGREDDSDKFCSLDIKVAGSYQYYFGVGNTERSGAGYIVVDPVLRVGAENHVLPLDCITIQTYLSKCLGPFNEWTDRLRVAKESGYNMIHFTPLQTLGESRSCYSLADQLTFSPEFSPKGQQTYTWTDVGALVEKMRREWNMLCITDVVYNHTAANSVWIREHPECGYNLVNSPHLRPAWVLDRALWHLTTRVAEGRYEAKGLPANITQESHLTAIRSVLWEDIYPQVKLWEFFQVKASSAVEEFRIVLQSGRKPDHKKTGGKKGLKIIQDPQYRRYGNTVDMDSALETFVPNSSSPTHIEECCDWLKEKIEALNAEQYHIVEQHQEQAANCTVGNVVYERLADHGPKLGPVTKKNPLVTRYFTFPFKDMTLEQELQLLDKPDKMCHFLAHNGWVMGDDPLRNFAEPGSNVYIRRELICWGDSVKLRYGQGPEDCPYLWAHMQKYTEITAKYFHGVRLDNCHSTPLHVAEAMLDAAKAVRSNLYVIAELFTGSELIDNVFVNRLGISSLIREAMSAGDSHEEGRLVYRYGGEPVGAFVQPSLRPLMPSIAHAMFLDVTHDNECPIQLRSALDSLPSSAIVSMACCATGSTRGYDELVPHQISVVKEERFYPKWNPSAVPSSTGEVGFQSGIIAGKQALNRLHQELAAEGFIQVYVDQVDADIVAVTRHCPSTHQSVVTVCRTAFWDPKTHTYNTNIPPMFIPGKIEEVILEARTVERAAGSYEKDKDYINGLPEYTVEIKEHIPLQESAVVKQAEVTSKGRSEFVEEISFQKLTPGSVIAFRISLDPNAQKVVGVLRHYLSQFSPKYRRGSVVDENPPEILLKPLAQLMSKLTLADLNFLLFRCDSEEQEDGGGCYSIPGWEKLKYGGLQGLMSVFADVRPNNDLGHPLCANLRQGDWLIDFVSNRLVNREEPMAQVGQWLTAMFSYLKHIPRYLIPAYFDAIVVSIYTTALDATFKLMSSFVQNGSTFVRHLALGSVQMCGVGRLPALPPLSVKMADVPYRVSPTTGEKEQCCVSLAAGKALTLLHQSPVSKYCSAAAL
;
A
#
# COMPACT_ATOMS: atom_id res chain seq x y z
N MET A 1 6.46 -30.37 13.48
CA MET A 1 6.28 -29.31 14.50
C MET A 1 7.63 -28.68 14.75
N LEU A 2 7.79 -27.39 14.44
CA LEU A 2 8.97 -26.64 14.87
C LEU A 2 8.93 -26.45 16.39
N PRO A 3 10.07 -26.45 17.09
CA PRO A 3 10.13 -26.08 18.51
C PRO A 3 9.36 -24.78 18.80
N GLN A 4 8.67 -24.69 19.95
CA GLN A 4 7.87 -23.51 20.34
C GLN A 4 8.61 -22.17 20.25
N HIS A 5 9.94 -22.15 20.38
CA HIS A 5 10.77 -20.95 20.27
C HIS A 5 10.99 -20.46 18.80
N LEU A 6 10.60 -21.25 17.80
CA LEU A 6 10.69 -20.92 16.37
C LEU A 6 9.35 -20.46 15.78
N LYS A 7 8.23 -20.65 16.48
CA LYS A 7 6.91 -20.23 16.01
C LYS A 7 6.80 -18.70 16.04
N GLN A 8 6.43 -18.09 14.91
CA GLN A 8 6.14 -16.66 14.83
C GLN A 8 4.72 -16.42 15.32
N ILE A 9 4.57 -15.67 16.42
CA ILE A 9 3.28 -15.38 17.04
C ILE A 9 3.05 -13.87 17.00
N ARG A 10 1.88 -13.46 16.50
CA ARG A 10 1.43 -12.07 16.49
C ARG A 10 0.22 -11.93 17.39
N VAL A 11 0.25 -10.96 18.29
CA VAL A 11 -0.82 -10.72 19.27
C VAL A 11 -1.62 -9.50 18.85
N LEU A 12 -2.91 -9.67 18.62
CA LEU A 12 -3.86 -8.58 18.44
C LEU A 12 -4.67 -8.41 19.72
N MET A 13 -4.47 -7.26 20.38
CA MET A 13 -5.23 -6.89 21.57
C MET A 13 -6.60 -6.35 21.13
N LEU A 14 -7.67 -6.87 21.71
CA LEU A 14 -9.04 -6.45 21.42
C LEU A 14 -9.49 -5.40 22.44
N ASN A 15 -9.89 -4.21 21.99
CA ASN A 15 -10.47 -3.19 22.86
C ASN A 15 -11.93 -2.86 22.49
N ASP A 16 -12.74 -2.54 23.48
CA ASP A 16 -14.15 -2.18 23.28
C ASP A 16 -14.28 -0.98 22.32
N GLN A 17 -15.23 -1.04 21.39
CA GLN A 17 -15.50 0.01 20.37
C GLN A 17 -14.35 0.28 19.39
N GLU A 18 -13.39 -0.63 19.27
CA GLU A 18 -12.24 -0.48 18.37
C GLU A 18 -12.60 -0.93 16.94
N ASN A 19 -12.60 0.02 15.99
CA ASN A 19 -12.83 -0.24 14.57
C ASN A 19 -11.50 -0.14 13.79
N LEU A 20 -10.96 -1.30 13.42
CA LEU A 20 -9.70 -1.45 12.69
C LEU A 20 -9.92 -1.87 11.24
N GLU A 21 -11.11 -1.65 10.66
CA GLU A 21 -11.38 -2.04 9.27
C GLU A 21 -10.54 -1.29 8.23
N ARG A 22 -10.03 -0.10 8.58
CA ARG A 22 -9.13 0.71 7.73
C ARG A 22 -7.65 0.56 8.09
N THR A 23 -7.35 -0.28 9.06
CA THR A 23 -5.98 -0.60 9.46
C THR A 23 -5.55 -1.86 8.75
N LEU A 24 -4.40 -1.82 8.08
CA LEU A 24 -3.86 -2.97 7.37
C LEU A 24 -2.98 -3.79 8.30
N PHE A 25 -3.35 -5.06 8.47
CA PHE A 25 -2.54 -6.07 9.16
C PHE A 25 -2.19 -7.18 8.19
N ARG A 26 -0.89 -7.45 8.04
CA ARG A 26 -0.36 -8.48 7.14
C ARG A 26 0.31 -9.61 7.90
N LEU A 27 0.08 -10.83 7.45
CA LEU A 27 0.67 -12.05 8.02
C LEU A 27 1.18 -12.97 6.92
N GLU A 28 2.22 -13.73 7.25
CA GLU A 28 2.74 -14.79 6.41
C GLU A 28 2.12 -16.14 6.78
N GLN A 29 2.04 -17.04 5.80
CA GLN A 29 1.69 -18.43 6.05
C GLN A 29 2.71 -19.09 6.99
N GLY A 30 2.23 -19.83 7.99
CA GLY A 30 3.04 -20.45 9.04
C GLY A 30 3.05 -19.67 10.36
N PHE A 31 2.52 -18.44 10.39
CA PHE A 31 2.40 -17.65 11.63
C PHE A 31 1.18 -18.10 12.45
N GLU A 32 1.20 -17.80 13.75
CA GLU A 32 0.03 -17.87 14.62
C GLU A 32 -0.44 -16.45 14.96
N LEU A 33 -1.73 -16.18 14.77
CA LEU A 33 -2.39 -14.99 15.27
C LEU A 33 -3.11 -15.32 16.59
N GLN A 34 -2.84 -14.55 17.63
CA GLN A 34 -3.54 -14.64 18.91
C GLN A 34 -4.35 -13.37 19.16
N PHE A 35 -5.67 -13.52 19.29
CA PHE A 35 -6.53 -12.46 19.82
C PHE A 35 -6.53 -12.53 21.35
N ARG A 36 -6.21 -11.43 22.01
CA ARG A 36 -6.20 -11.32 23.48
C ARG A 36 -7.10 -10.19 23.94
N LEU A 37 -7.64 -10.29 25.15
CA LEU A 37 -8.48 -9.23 25.70
C LEU A 37 -7.63 -8.04 26.16
N GLY A 38 -7.95 -6.87 25.63
CA GLY A 38 -7.46 -5.59 26.15
C GLY A 38 -8.15 -5.20 27.47
N PRO A 39 -7.60 -4.21 28.18
CA PRO A 39 -8.08 -3.81 29.50
C PRO A 39 -9.58 -3.45 29.54
N SER A 40 -10.11 -2.91 28.44
CA SER A 40 -11.53 -2.52 28.33
C SER A 40 -12.52 -3.71 28.26
N LEU A 41 -12.03 -4.91 27.96
CA LEU A 41 -12.82 -6.12 27.77
C LEU A 41 -12.61 -7.18 28.86
N GLN A 42 -11.60 -7.04 29.70
CA GLN A 42 -11.37 -7.95 30.82
C GLN A 42 -12.56 -7.96 31.80
N GLY A 43 -12.93 -9.14 32.28
CA GLY A 43 -14.13 -9.38 33.10
C GLY A 43 -15.44 -9.45 32.31
N ARG A 44 -15.40 -9.33 30.98
CA ARG A 44 -16.59 -9.40 30.12
C ARG A 44 -16.61 -10.70 29.30
N THR A 45 -17.81 -11.17 29.01
CA THR A 45 -18.02 -12.27 28.05
C THR A 45 -17.87 -11.74 26.63
N VAL A 46 -16.81 -12.19 25.94
CA VAL A 46 -16.48 -11.78 24.58
C VAL A 46 -16.50 -12.98 23.65
N LEU A 47 -17.16 -12.85 22.51
CA LEU A 47 -17.20 -13.86 21.45
C LEU A 47 -16.49 -13.33 20.21
N VAL A 48 -15.35 -13.95 19.85
CA VAL A 48 -14.57 -13.58 18.68
C VAL A 48 -15.01 -14.42 17.49
N HIS A 49 -15.41 -13.75 16.43
CA HIS A 49 -15.88 -14.34 15.18
C HIS A 49 -14.88 -14.06 14.08
N THR A 50 -14.66 -15.03 13.19
CA THR A 50 -13.83 -14.85 12.00
C THR A 50 -14.38 -15.65 10.84
N ASN A 51 -14.19 -15.14 9.62
CA ASN A 51 -14.46 -15.88 8.39
C ASN A 51 -13.21 -16.65 7.88
N TYR A 52 -12.12 -16.68 8.66
CA TYR A 52 -10.97 -17.53 8.36
C TYR A 52 -11.39 -19.01 8.37
N PRO A 53 -11.15 -19.75 7.27
CA PRO A 53 -11.71 -21.08 7.08
C PRO A 53 -11.21 -22.05 8.15
N LEU A 54 -12.06 -23.01 8.51
CA LEU A 54 -11.63 -24.17 9.29
C LEU A 54 -10.69 -25.03 8.43
N GLU A 55 -9.74 -25.73 9.06
CA GLU A 55 -8.84 -26.62 8.33
C GLU A 55 -9.61 -27.62 7.47
N GLY A 56 -9.20 -27.76 6.20
CA GLY A 56 -9.85 -28.62 5.21
C GLY A 56 -11.14 -28.07 4.58
N HIS A 57 -11.63 -26.89 4.99
CA HIS A 57 -12.85 -26.29 4.42
C HIS A 57 -12.53 -25.18 3.42
N SER A 58 -13.41 -25.00 2.44
CA SER A 58 -13.33 -23.88 1.50
C SER A 58 -13.70 -22.57 2.19
N TYR A 59 -13.03 -21.48 1.80
CA TYR A 59 -13.39 -20.14 2.26
C TYR A 59 -14.75 -19.70 1.69
N VAL A 60 -15.59 -19.12 2.55
CA VAL A 60 -16.85 -18.47 2.19
C VAL A 60 -16.94 -17.16 2.95
N ARG A 61 -16.84 -16.03 2.25
CA ARG A 61 -16.68 -14.68 2.81
C ARG A 61 -17.65 -14.33 3.94
N ASN A 62 -18.93 -14.65 3.77
CA ASN A 62 -20.00 -14.29 4.70
C ASN A 62 -20.25 -15.35 5.78
N THR A 63 -19.46 -16.43 5.84
CA THR A 63 -19.60 -17.49 6.85
C THR A 63 -18.58 -17.28 7.95
N PHE A 64 -19.06 -16.92 9.15
CA PHE A 64 -18.23 -16.72 10.33
C PHE A 64 -18.33 -17.89 11.30
N ARG A 65 -17.22 -18.18 11.98
CA ARG A 65 -17.17 -19.13 13.09
C ARG A 65 -16.65 -18.45 14.35
N VAL A 66 -17.14 -18.91 15.50
CA VAL A 66 -16.65 -18.48 16.80
C VAL A 66 -15.32 -19.18 17.11
N LEU A 67 -14.34 -18.43 17.59
CA LEU A 67 -13.07 -18.99 18.04
C LEU A 67 -13.16 -19.42 19.52
N PRO A 68 -12.63 -20.60 19.87
CA PRO A 68 -12.59 -21.03 21.26
C PRO A 68 -11.51 -20.26 22.03
N TRP A 69 -11.84 -19.86 23.26
CA TRP A 69 -10.87 -19.31 24.19
C TRP A 69 -10.01 -20.41 24.80
N ASN A 70 -8.70 -20.26 24.69
CA ASN A 70 -7.71 -21.13 25.32
C ASN A 70 -7.16 -20.44 26.57
N ASN A 71 -7.09 -21.18 27.68
CA ASN A 71 -6.52 -20.71 28.94
C ASN A 71 -5.17 -21.40 29.19
N PRO A 72 -4.03 -20.69 29.06
CA PRO A 72 -2.70 -21.31 29.19
C PRO A 72 -2.44 -21.93 30.57
N ALA A 73 -2.96 -21.29 31.62
CA ALA A 73 -2.81 -21.73 33.00
C ALA A 73 -3.82 -22.82 33.41
N GLY A 74 -4.72 -23.24 32.51
CA GLY A 74 -5.80 -24.19 32.80
C GLY A 74 -6.88 -23.66 33.75
N ARG A 75 -6.78 -22.39 34.16
CA ARG A 75 -7.76 -21.67 34.98
C ARG A 75 -8.39 -20.57 34.15
N GLU A 76 -9.64 -20.22 34.45
CA GLU A 76 -10.33 -19.11 33.80
C GLU A 76 -9.68 -17.78 34.26
N ASP A 77 -8.81 -17.23 33.42
CA ASP A 77 -8.11 -15.96 33.68
C ASP A 77 -8.06 -15.12 32.40
N ASP A 78 -8.69 -13.96 32.47
CA ASP A 78 -8.85 -13.04 31.34
C ASP A 78 -7.54 -12.40 30.88
N SER A 79 -6.49 -12.37 31.73
CA SER A 79 -5.24 -11.70 31.36
C SER A 79 -4.43 -12.46 30.30
N ASP A 80 -4.55 -13.80 30.31
CA ASP A 80 -3.71 -14.67 29.50
C ASP A 80 -4.50 -15.50 28.49
N LYS A 81 -5.84 -15.52 28.60
CA LYS A 81 -6.66 -16.25 27.64
C LYS A 81 -6.54 -15.64 26.25
N PHE A 82 -6.53 -16.51 25.24
CA PHE A 82 -6.45 -16.10 23.85
C PHE A 82 -7.28 -16.99 22.94
N CYS A 83 -7.76 -16.42 21.84
CA CYS A 83 -8.22 -17.17 20.68
C CYS A 83 -7.05 -17.26 19.69
N SER A 84 -6.78 -18.42 19.09
CA SER A 84 -5.69 -18.59 18.12
C SER A 84 -6.17 -18.97 16.73
N LEU A 85 -5.39 -18.54 15.74
CA LEU A 85 -5.49 -18.93 14.35
C LEU A 85 -4.10 -19.33 13.83
N ASP A 86 -3.97 -20.56 13.35
CA ASP A 86 -2.80 -20.99 12.59
C ASP A 86 -2.99 -20.58 11.11
N ILE A 87 -2.14 -19.68 10.64
CA ILE A 87 -2.24 -19.08 9.32
C ILE A 87 -1.63 -20.03 8.29
N LYS A 88 -2.43 -20.48 7.32
CA LYS A 88 -2.07 -21.51 6.32
C LYS A 88 -2.56 -21.18 4.91
N VAL A 89 -3.59 -20.33 4.76
CA VAL A 89 -4.23 -20.04 3.47
C VAL A 89 -4.13 -18.55 3.20
N ALA A 90 -3.57 -18.20 2.03
CA ALA A 90 -3.53 -16.81 1.57
C ALA A 90 -4.94 -16.26 1.33
N GLY A 91 -5.13 -14.96 1.53
CA GLY A 91 -6.42 -14.33 1.36
C GLY A 91 -6.61 -13.11 2.22
N SER A 92 -7.85 -12.66 2.30
CA SER A 92 -8.26 -11.64 3.26
C SER A 92 -9.36 -12.20 4.14
N TYR A 93 -9.22 -11.98 5.44
CA TYR A 93 -10.13 -12.51 6.44
C TYR A 93 -10.57 -11.41 7.39
N GLN A 94 -11.87 -11.33 7.60
CA GLN A 94 -12.49 -10.44 8.55
C GLN A 94 -12.60 -11.13 9.90
N TYR A 95 -12.43 -10.34 10.97
CA TYR A 95 -12.84 -10.72 12.31
C TYR A 95 -13.72 -9.63 12.90
N TYR A 96 -14.59 -10.02 13.82
CA TYR A 96 -15.31 -9.11 14.69
C TYR A 96 -15.52 -9.77 16.04
N PHE A 97 -15.84 -8.97 17.06
CA PHE A 97 -16.17 -9.50 18.37
C PHE A 97 -17.34 -8.76 18.99
N GLY A 98 -18.16 -9.51 19.71
CA GLY A 98 -19.31 -9.01 20.47
C GLY A 98 -19.05 -9.04 21.97
N VAL A 99 -19.76 -8.18 22.71
CA VAL A 99 -19.67 -8.06 24.17
C VAL A 99 -21.07 -8.13 24.76
N GLY A 100 -21.35 -9.16 25.56
CA GLY A 100 -22.69 -9.38 26.12
C GLY A 100 -23.75 -9.52 25.02
N ASN A 101 -24.71 -8.58 24.99
CA ASN A 101 -25.79 -8.55 24.00
C ASN A 101 -25.44 -7.77 22.72
N THR A 102 -24.32 -7.04 22.70
CA THR A 102 -23.88 -6.30 21.52
C THR A 102 -23.11 -7.23 20.61
N GLU A 103 -23.69 -7.57 19.45
CA GLU A 103 -23.12 -8.53 18.49
C GLU A 103 -21.75 -8.08 17.95
N ARG A 104 -21.58 -6.77 17.75
CA ARG A 104 -20.38 -6.21 17.11
C ARG A 104 -19.89 -4.97 17.85
N SER A 105 -18.97 -5.19 18.80
CA SER A 105 -18.29 -4.12 19.54
C SER A 105 -16.97 -3.67 18.90
N GLY A 106 -16.35 -4.52 18.07
CA GLY A 106 -15.17 -4.15 17.29
C GLY A 106 -14.92 -5.11 16.14
N ALA A 107 -14.10 -4.70 15.17
CA ALA A 107 -13.82 -5.48 13.97
C ALA A 107 -12.55 -5.02 13.25
N GLY A 108 -12.04 -5.88 12.37
CA GLY A 108 -10.94 -5.55 11.47
C GLY A 108 -10.68 -6.66 10.46
N TYR A 109 -9.60 -6.51 9.70
CA TYR A 109 -9.15 -7.46 8.68
C TYR A 109 -7.73 -7.95 8.94
N ILE A 110 -7.44 -9.14 8.42
CA ILE A 110 -6.12 -9.74 8.36
C ILE A 110 -5.89 -10.21 6.93
N VAL A 111 -4.84 -9.68 6.29
CA VAL A 111 -4.39 -10.09 4.95
C VAL A 111 -3.26 -11.10 5.10
N VAL A 112 -3.36 -12.22 4.38
CA VAL A 112 -2.37 -13.29 4.38
C VAL A 112 -1.76 -13.42 2.99
N ASP A 113 -0.44 -13.32 2.93
CA ASP A 113 0.28 -13.29 1.66
C ASP A 113 0.35 -14.66 0.94
N PRO A 114 0.31 -14.67 -0.42
CA PRO A 114 0.46 -15.89 -1.20
C PRO A 114 1.90 -16.38 -1.17
N VAL A 115 2.06 -17.71 -1.16
CA VAL A 115 3.37 -18.35 -1.32
C VAL A 115 3.55 -18.75 -2.77
N LEU A 116 4.40 -18.01 -3.48
CA LEU A 116 4.71 -18.24 -4.90
C LEU A 116 5.82 -19.28 -5.04
N ARG A 117 5.75 -20.11 -6.10
CA ARG A 117 6.68 -21.22 -6.31
C ARG A 117 7.12 -21.35 -7.76
N VAL A 118 8.43 -21.50 -7.97
CA VAL A 118 9.06 -21.60 -9.28
C VAL A 118 10.05 -22.76 -9.37
N GLY A 119 10.47 -23.09 -10.59
CA GLY A 119 11.42 -24.17 -10.87
C GLY A 119 10.84 -25.58 -10.76
N ALA A 120 11.64 -26.56 -11.20
CA ALA A 120 11.28 -27.97 -11.16
C ALA A 120 11.05 -28.49 -9.72
N GLU A 121 11.79 -27.95 -8.75
CA GLU A 121 11.71 -28.32 -7.32
C GLU A 121 10.65 -27.52 -6.55
N ASN A 122 9.92 -26.59 -7.19
CA ASN A 122 8.91 -25.74 -6.55
C ASN A 122 9.42 -24.96 -5.33
N HIS A 123 10.63 -24.41 -5.43
CA HIS A 123 11.17 -23.55 -4.39
C HIS A 123 10.35 -22.25 -4.28
N VAL A 124 10.33 -21.67 -3.08
CA VAL A 124 9.57 -20.46 -2.80
C VAL A 124 10.25 -19.26 -3.45
N LEU A 125 9.48 -18.44 -4.16
CA LEU A 125 9.90 -17.11 -4.62
C LEU A 125 9.34 -16.07 -3.63
N PRO A 126 10.18 -15.43 -2.80
CA PRO A 126 9.74 -14.33 -1.93
C PRO A 126 9.13 -13.18 -2.75
N LEU A 127 8.14 -12.48 -2.19
CA LEU A 127 7.49 -11.36 -2.89
C LEU A 127 8.48 -10.22 -3.18
N ASP A 128 9.38 -9.94 -2.23
CA ASP A 128 10.45 -8.94 -2.38
C ASP A 128 11.52 -9.31 -3.42
N CYS A 129 11.53 -10.55 -3.93
CA CYS A 129 12.43 -10.98 -5.00
C CYS A 129 11.81 -10.78 -6.39
N ILE A 130 10.54 -10.38 -6.50
CA ILE A 130 9.86 -10.30 -7.79
C ILE A 130 10.47 -9.16 -8.61
N THR A 131 10.90 -9.50 -9.82
CA THR A 131 11.27 -8.57 -10.89
C THR A 131 10.34 -8.82 -12.06
N ILE A 132 9.41 -7.89 -12.33
CA ILE A 132 8.36 -8.06 -13.34
C ILE A 132 8.59 -7.22 -14.60
N GLN A 133 8.32 -7.78 -15.79
CA GLN A 133 8.28 -7.01 -17.04
C GLN A 133 6.88 -7.07 -17.67
N THR A 134 6.30 -5.91 -17.96
CA THR A 134 5.00 -5.78 -18.63
C THR A 134 5.15 -5.84 -20.15
N TYR A 135 4.32 -6.65 -20.80
CA TYR A 135 4.21 -6.76 -22.26
C TYR A 135 2.80 -6.39 -22.71
N LEU A 136 2.72 -5.52 -23.72
CA LEU A 136 1.49 -5.38 -24.50
C LEU A 136 1.28 -6.62 -25.36
N SER A 137 0.30 -7.45 -25.00
CA SER A 137 0.11 -8.78 -25.61
C SER A 137 -0.04 -8.72 -27.13
N LYS A 138 -0.73 -7.70 -27.68
CA LYS A 138 -0.87 -7.51 -29.13
C LYS A 138 0.47 -7.32 -29.86
N CYS A 139 1.48 -6.75 -29.19
CA CYS A 139 2.81 -6.52 -29.75
C CYS A 139 3.70 -7.77 -29.69
N LEU A 140 3.23 -8.90 -29.16
CA LEU A 140 3.97 -10.17 -29.21
C LEU A 140 3.86 -10.87 -30.57
N GLY A 141 2.94 -10.44 -31.44
CA GLY A 141 2.71 -11.08 -32.74
C GLY A 141 2.24 -12.54 -32.61
N PRO A 142 2.49 -13.38 -33.64
CA PRO A 142 2.02 -14.77 -33.66
C PRO A 142 2.59 -15.62 -32.51
N PHE A 143 1.77 -16.50 -31.93
CA PHE A 143 2.09 -17.27 -30.72
C PHE A 143 3.34 -18.17 -30.86
N ASN A 144 3.59 -18.72 -32.04
CA ASN A 144 4.77 -19.54 -32.32
C ASN A 144 6.10 -18.79 -32.15
N GLU A 145 6.08 -17.47 -32.13
CA GLU A 145 7.26 -16.62 -31.94
C GLU A 145 7.37 -16.03 -30.53
N TRP A 146 6.37 -16.25 -29.67
CA TRP A 146 6.35 -15.66 -28.33
C TRP A 146 7.53 -16.10 -27.48
N THR A 147 7.96 -17.35 -27.60
CA THR A 147 9.09 -17.87 -26.81
C THR A 147 10.35 -17.01 -27.02
N ASP A 148 10.63 -16.56 -28.24
CA ASP A 148 11.84 -15.76 -28.53
C ASP A 148 11.70 -14.29 -28.11
N ARG A 149 10.49 -13.74 -28.14
CA ARG A 149 10.22 -12.36 -27.66
C ARG A 149 10.18 -12.27 -26.14
N LEU A 150 9.60 -13.28 -25.48
CA LEU A 150 9.53 -13.36 -24.02
C LEU A 150 10.86 -13.78 -23.40
N ARG A 151 11.72 -14.47 -24.18
CA ARG A 151 13.09 -14.80 -23.75
C ARG A 151 13.87 -13.54 -23.38
N VAL A 152 13.58 -12.39 -23.97
CA VAL A 152 14.29 -11.15 -23.58
C VAL A 152 14.09 -10.85 -22.10
N ALA A 153 12.89 -11.00 -21.54
CA ALA A 153 12.66 -10.81 -20.10
C ALA A 153 13.55 -11.74 -19.25
N LYS A 154 13.66 -13.01 -19.64
CA LYS A 154 14.52 -14.00 -18.96
C LYS A 154 15.99 -13.56 -19.00
N GLU A 155 16.47 -13.19 -20.17
CA GLU A 155 17.89 -12.87 -20.36
C GLU A 155 18.22 -11.49 -19.77
N SER A 156 17.25 -10.57 -19.66
CA SER A 156 17.31 -9.34 -18.85
C SER A 156 17.16 -9.58 -17.34
N GLY A 157 17.06 -10.83 -16.87
CA GLY A 157 17.05 -11.17 -15.45
C GLY A 157 15.71 -11.01 -14.73
N TYR A 158 14.61 -10.75 -15.43
CA TYR A 158 13.27 -10.74 -14.82
C TYR A 158 12.84 -12.16 -14.43
N ASN A 159 12.02 -12.28 -13.38
CA ASN A 159 11.43 -13.55 -12.92
C ASN A 159 9.90 -13.55 -12.91
N MET A 160 9.27 -12.48 -13.43
CA MET A 160 7.84 -12.44 -13.66
C MET A 160 7.52 -11.68 -14.97
N ILE A 161 6.50 -12.13 -15.69
CA ILE A 161 5.92 -11.42 -16.83
C ILE A 161 4.49 -11.01 -16.50
N HIS A 162 4.17 -9.75 -16.80
CA HIS A 162 2.81 -9.25 -16.82
C HIS A 162 2.35 -9.09 -18.27
N PHE A 163 1.25 -9.76 -18.62
CA PHE A 163 0.59 -9.60 -19.91
C PHE A 163 -0.60 -8.66 -19.77
N THR A 164 -0.69 -7.62 -20.60
CA THR A 164 -1.99 -6.98 -20.84
C THR A 164 -2.99 -8.02 -21.36
N PRO A 165 -4.30 -7.77 -21.36
CA PRO A 165 -5.29 -8.78 -21.74
C PRO A 165 -4.97 -9.48 -23.07
N LEU A 166 -5.16 -10.80 -23.11
CA LEU A 166 -4.90 -11.67 -24.28
C LEU A 166 -6.19 -12.06 -25.02
N GLN A 167 -7.29 -11.47 -24.59
CA GLN A 167 -8.64 -11.65 -25.12
C GLN A 167 -8.80 -10.94 -26.47
N THR A 168 -9.92 -11.22 -27.14
CA THR A 168 -10.24 -10.57 -28.43
C THR A 168 -10.47 -9.07 -28.21
N LEU A 169 -9.73 -8.22 -28.93
CA LEU A 169 -9.81 -6.76 -28.81
C LEU A 169 -10.97 -6.17 -29.61
N GLY A 170 -11.43 -5.00 -29.18
CA GLY A 170 -12.41 -4.17 -29.86
C GLY A 170 -11.87 -3.44 -31.08
N GLU A 171 -12.76 -2.70 -31.76
CA GLU A 171 -12.44 -1.93 -32.97
C GLU A 171 -11.35 -0.85 -32.75
N SER A 172 -11.22 -0.33 -31.53
CA SER A 172 -10.20 0.67 -31.20
C SER A 172 -8.78 0.10 -31.14
N ARG A 173 -8.63 -1.23 -31.07
CA ARG A 173 -7.36 -1.92 -30.86
C ARG A 173 -6.70 -1.63 -29.51
N SER A 174 -7.43 -1.02 -28.56
CA SER A 174 -6.94 -0.83 -27.20
C SER A 174 -6.75 -2.17 -26.50
N CYS A 175 -5.62 -2.34 -25.80
CA CYS A 175 -5.35 -3.54 -24.99
C CYS A 175 -6.42 -3.81 -23.92
N TYR A 176 -7.17 -2.78 -23.49
CA TYR A 176 -8.17 -2.88 -22.41
C TYR A 176 -9.62 -2.88 -22.90
N SER A 177 -9.85 -2.55 -24.18
CA SER A 177 -11.19 -2.58 -24.77
C SER A 177 -11.45 -3.96 -25.37
N LEU A 178 -11.98 -4.88 -24.57
CA LEU A 178 -12.17 -6.29 -24.95
C LEU A 178 -13.52 -6.50 -25.64
N ALA A 179 -13.53 -7.04 -26.86
CA ALA A 179 -14.76 -7.40 -27.57
C ALA A 179 -15.38 -8.70 -27.06
N ASP A 180 -14.54 -9.61 -26.55
CA ASP A 180 -14.97 -10.86 -25.94
C ASP A 180 -13.93 -11.34 -24.92
N GLN A 181 -14.32 -11.31 -23.64
CA GLN A 181 -13.48 -11.67 -22.49
C GLN A 181 -13.17 -13.17 -22.41
N LEU A 182 -13.99 -14.03 -23.04
CA LEU A 182 -13.86 -15.49 -22.93
C LEU A 182 -12.95 -16.06 -24.02
N THR A 183 -12.87 -15.37 -25.16
CA THR A 183 -12.14 -15.84 -26.34
C THR A 183 -10.70 -15.36 -26.35
N PHE A 184 -9.75 -16.30 -26.34
CA PHE A 184 -8.34 -16.02 -26.63
C PHE A 184 -8.21 -15.43 -28.04
N SER A 185 -7.49 -14.32 -28.19
CA SER A 185 -7.48 -13.57 -29.44
C SER A 185 -7.04 -14.44 -30.62
N PRO A 186 -7.85 -14.55 -31.69
CA PRO A 186 -7.51 -15.34 -32.87
C PRO A 186 -6.33 -14.75 -33.64
N GLU A 187 -5.95 -13.49 -33.39
CA GLU A 187 -4.83 -12.80 -34.06
C GLU A 187 -3.46 -13.40 -33.72
N PHE A 188 -3.35 -14.09 -32.59
CA PHE A 188 -2.14 -14.82 -32.23
C PHE A 188 -1.97 -16.12 -33.03
N SER A 189 -2.98 -16.53 -33.79
CA SER A 189 -2.91 -17.68 -34.70
C SER A 189 -2.56 -17.21 -36.13
N PRO A 190 -1.43 -17.67 -36.72
CA PRO A 190 -1.09 -17.34 -38.09
C PRO A 190 -2.17 -17.82 -39.07
N LYS A 191 -2.52 -17.00 -40.07
CA LYS A 191 -3.54 -17.34 -41.08
C LYS A 191 -3.15 -18.61 -41.84
N GLY A 192 -4.06 -19.58 -41.88
CA GLY A 192 -3.87 -20.86 -42.59
C GLY A 192 -2.95 -21.86 -41.88
N GLN A 193 -2.57 -21.61 -40.62
CA GLN A 193 -1.75 -22.50 -39.80
C GLN A 193 -2.51 -22.99 -38.56
N GLN A 194 -1.78 -23.50 -37.55
CA GLN A 194 -2.32 -23.95 -36.27
C GLN A 194 -3.10 -22.83 -35.56
N THR A 195 -4.28 -23.17 -35.05
CA THR A 195 -5.04 -22.31 -34.12
C THR A 195 -4.56 -22.56 -32.70
N TYR A 196 -4.18 -21.49 -32.01
CA TYR A 196 -3.76 -21.52 -30.61
C TYR A 196 -4.93 -21.22 -29.68
N THR A 197 -4.89 -21.80 -28.48
CA THR A 197 -5.93 -21.72 -27.46
C THR A 197 -5.35 -21.34 -26.11
N TRP A 198 -6.22 -21.08 -25.12
CA TRP A 198 -5.80 -20.91 -23.73
C TRP A 198 -4.97 -22.07 -23.17
N THR A 199 -5.16 -23.30 -23.68
CA THR A 199 -4.37 -24.47 -23.26
C THR A 199 -2.90 -24.34 -23.67
N ASP A 200 -2.65 -23.82 -24.87
CA ASP A 200 -1.30 -23.57 -25.39
C ASP A 200 -0.59 -22.48 -24.58
N VAL A 201 -1.31 -21.41 -24.24
CA VAL A 201 -0.83 -20.36 -23.33
C VAL A 201 -0.49 -20.95 -21.97
N GLY A 202 -1.37 -21.78 -21.40
CA GLY A 202 -1.13 -22.47 -20.13
C GLY A 202 0.12 -23.37 -20.15
N ALA A 203 0.34 -24.09 -21.25
CA ALA A 203 1.54 -24.91 -21.44
C ALA A 203 2.82 -24.05 -21.50
N LEU A 204 2.77 -22.89 -22.16
CA LEU A 204 3.89 -21.94 -22.20
C LEU A 204 4.15 -21.32 -20.81
N VAL A 205 3.12 -20.91 -20.09
CA VAL A 205 3.25 -20.35 -18.73
C VAL A 205 3.86 -21.39 -17.78
N GLU A 206 3.41 -22.65 -17.83
CA GLU A 206 3.99 -23.70 -16.99
C GLU A 206 5.43 -24.03 -17.39
N LYS A 207 5.76 -23.96 -18.69
CA LYS A 207 7.14 -24.10 -19.19
C LYS A 207 8.03 -23.00 -18.62
N MET A 208 7.61 -21.74 -18.69
CA MET A 208 8.37 -20.61 -18.13
C MET A 208 8.56 -20.76 -16.61
N ARG A 209 7.52 -21.20 -15.89
CA ARG A 209 7.62 -21.46 -14.44
C ARG A 209 8.66 -22.53 -14.10
N ARG A 210 8.64 -23.66 -14.81
CA ARG A 210 9.53 -24.81 -14.53
C ARG A 210 10.96 -24.61 -15.02
N GLU A 211 11.12 -24.11 -16.23
CA GLU A 211 12.41 -24.05 -16.93
C GLU A 211 13.12 -22.70 -16.77
N TRP A 212 12.37 -21.60 -16.60
CA TRP A 212 12.93 -20.25 -16.54
C TRP A 212 12.80 -19.62 -15.15
N ASN A 213 12.28 -20.36 -14.17
CA ASN A 213 11.94 -19.86 -12.84
C ASN A 213 11.06 -18.60 -12.87
N MET A 214 10.18 -18.51 -13.88
CA MET A 214 9.46 -17.28 -14.19
C MET A 214 7.94 -17.44 -14.08
N LEU A 215 7.30 -16.56 -13.32
CA LEU A 215 5.85 -16.54 -13.18
C LEU A 215 5.19 -15.63 -14.22
N CYS A 216 3.88 -15.80 -14.40
CA CYS A 216 3.10 -14.98 -15.30
C CYS A 216 1.81 -14.53 -14.64
N ILE A 217 1.48 -13.26 -14.80
CA ILE A 217 0.21 -12.65 -14.41
C ILE A 217 -0.40 -11.92 -15.61
N THR A 218 -1.69 -11.60 -15.54
CA THR A 218 -2.36 -10.80 -16.57
C THR A 218 -3.40 -9.87 -15.97
N ASP A 219 -3.74 -8.81 -16.70
CA ASP A 219 -4.84 -7.92 -16.33
C ASP A 219 -6.20 -8.62 -16.32
N VAL A 220 -7.04 -8.19 -15.38
CA VAL A 220 -8.48 -8.42 -15.41
C VAL A 220 -9.22 -7.09 -15.50
N VAL A 221 -10.12 -6.99 -16.49
CA VAL A 221 -10.91 -5.77 -16.74
C VAL A 221 -12.36 -6.03 -16.38
N TYR A 222 -12.79 -5.51 -15.22
CA TYR A 222 -14.18 -5.68 -14.74
C TYR A 222 -15.08 -4.49 -15.04
N ASN A 223 -14.51 -3.32 -15.32
CA ASN A 223 -15.28 -2.07 -15.38
C ASN A 223 -16.03 -1.87 -16.70
N HIS A 224 -15.51 -2.42 -17.78
CA HIS A 224 -15.97 -2.12 -19.13
C HIS A 224 -15.74 -3.26 -20.13
N THR A 225 -16.40 -3.17 -21.27
CA THR A 225 -16.20 -4.01 -22.46
C THR A 225 -16.15 -3.13 -23.71
N ALA A 226 -15.62 -3.61 -24.83
CA ALA A 226 -15.61 -2.84 -26.06
C ALA A 226 -17.02 -2.49 -26.54
N ALA A 227 -17.23 -1.27 -27.02
CA ALA A 227 -18.51 -0.77 -27.50
C ALA A 227 -19.07 -1.57 -28.69
N ASN A 228 -18.20 -2.27 -29.42
CA ASN A 228 -18.57 -3.12 -30.55
C ASN A 228 -18.71 -4.62 -30.19
N SER A 229 -18.68 -4.98 -28.90
CA SER A 229 -18.87 -6.37 -28.46
C SER A 229 -20.19 -6.94 -29.01
N VAL A 230 -20.20 -8.19 -29.46
CA VAL A 230 -21.44 -8.81 -29.97
C VAL A 230 -22.39 -9.12 -28.81
N TRP A 231 -21.86 -9.71 -27.74
CA TRP A 231 -22.63 -10.12 -26.56
C TRP A 231 -23.29 -8.92 -25.85
N ILE A 232 -22.70 -7.72 -25.86
CA ILE A 232 -23.31 -6.54 -25.24
C ILE A 232 -24.53 -6.03 -26.03
N ARG A 233 -24.59 -6.32 -27.34
CA ARG A 233 -25.77 -6.01 -28.17
C ARG A 233 -26.90 -7.01 -27.93
N GLU A 234 -26.54 -8.27 -27.69
CA GLU A 234 -27.48 -9.34 -27.33
C GLU A 234 -28.00 -9.18 -25.89
N HIS A 235 -27.14 -8.68 -24.99
CA HIS A 235 -27.40 -8.46 -23.57
C HIS A 235 -27.23 -6.98 -23.17
N PRO A 236 -28.04 -6.05 -23.70
CA PRO A 236 -27.92 -4.62 -23.43
C PRO A 236 -28.16 -4.24 -21.96
N GLU A 237 -28.80 -5.12 -21.17
CA GLU A 237 -29.00 -4.97 -19.74
C GLU A 237 -27.71 -5.00 -18.91
N CYS A 238 -26.62 -5.52 -19.50
CA CYS A 238 -25.29 -5.60 -18.89
C CYS A 238 -24.55 -4.26 -18.87
N GLY A 239 -25.00 -3.26 -19.64
CA GLY A 239 -24.50 -1.89 -19.55
C GLY A 239 -25.50 -0.95 -18.87
N TYR A 240 -25.02 0.24 -18.53
CA TYR A 240 -25.91 1.33 -18.12
C TYR A 240 -26.62 1.86 -19.37
N ASN A 241 -27.93 1.63 -19.48
CA ASN A 241 -28.76 2.08 -20.59
C ASN A 241 -29.95 2.91 -20.11
N LEU A 242 -30.70 3.54 -21.02
CA LEU A 242 -31.76 4.46 -20.60
C LEU A 242 -33.03 3.78 -20.06
N VAL A 243 -33.12 2.44 -20.12
CA VAL A 243 -34.23 1.67 -19.53
C VAL A 243 -33.92 1.30 -18.07
N ASN A 244 -32.73 0.75 -17.82
CA ASN A 244 -32.29 0.35 -16.48
C ASN A 244 -31.69 1.52 -15.67
N SER A 245 -31.27 2.59 -16.34
CA SER A 245 -30.62 3.78 -15.76
C SER A 245 -31.28 5.07 -16.30
N PRO A 246 -32.59 5.28 -16.04
CA PRO A 246 -33.35 6.39 -16.62
C PRO A 246 -32.82 7.78 -16.25
N HIS A 247 -32.11 7.92 -15.12
CA HIS A 247 -31.45 9.16 -14.73
C HIS A 247 -30.42 9.68 -15.74
N LEU A 248 -29.94 8.82 -16.65
CA LEU A 248 -29.01 9.18 -17.72
C LEU A 248 -29.70 9.78 -18.96
N ARG A 249 -31.04 9.76 -19.06
CA ARG A 249 -31.79 10.33 -20.20
C ARG A 249 -31.43 11.79 -20.52
N PRO A 250 -31.41 12.74 -19.56
CA PRO A 250 -31.01 14.12 -19.87
C PRO A 250 -29.55 14.21 -20.35
N ALA A 251 -28.65 13.38 -19.83
CA ALA A 251 -27.26 13.35 -20.27
C ALA A 251 -27.11 12.83 -21.71
N TRP A 252 -27.87 11.80 -22.08
CA TRP A 252 -27.90 11.28 -23.44
C TRP A 252 -28.42 12.33 -24.44
N VAL A 253 -29.48 13.07 -24.07
CA VAL A 253 -30.00 14.18 -24.90
C VAL A 253 -28.92 15.22 -25.16
N LEU A 254 -28.15 15.60 -24.14
CA LEU A 254 -27.04 16.53 -24.27
C LEU A 254 -25.94 15.95 -25.17
N ASP A 255 -25.55 14.69 -24.97
CA ASP A 255 -24.52 14.02 -25.78
C ASP A 255 -24.89 13.97 -27.27
N ARG A 256 -26.16 13.67 -27.59
CA ARG A 256 -26.65 13.73 -28.97
C ARG A 256 -26.62 15.15 -29.53
N ALA A 257 -27.03 16.14 -28.76
CA ALA A 257 -26.99 17.53 -29.20
C ALA A 257 -25.56 18.02 -29.49
N LEU A 258 -24.57 17.61 -28.67
CA LEU A 258 -23.15 17.88 -28.89
C LEU A 258 -22.58 17.15 -30.12
N TRP A 259 -23.06 15.95 -30.42
CA TRP A 259 -22.73 15.27 -31.68
C TRP A 259 -23.27 16.03 -32.90
N HIS A 260 -24.52 16.51 -32.84
CA HIS A 260 -25.09 17.34 -33.91
C HIS A 260 -24.44 18.71 -33.99
N LEU A 261 -23.92 19.26 -32.90
CA LEU A 261 -23.07 20.44 -32.94
C LEU A 261 -21.76 20.13 -33.67
N THR A 262 -21.11 19.00 -33.34
CA THR A 262 -19.88 18.53 -33.99
C THR A 262 -20.04 18.45 -35.50
N THR A 263 -21.12 17.82 -36.00
CA THR A 263 -21.36 17.70 -37.45
C THR A 263 -21.56 19.07 -38.10
N ARG A 264 -22.34 19.96 -37.48
CA ARG A 264 -22.58 21.32 -37.99
C ARG A 264 -21.31 22.19 -38.00
N VAL A 265 -20.45 22.07 -37.00
CA VAL A 265 -19.15 22.76 -36.93
C VAL A 265 -18.21 22.22 -38.01
N ALA A 266 -18.12 20.89 -38.18
CA ALA A 266 -17.32 20.27 -39.22
C ALA A 266 -17.75 20.68 -40.65
N GLU A 267 -19.05 20.96 -40.83
CA GLU A 267 -19.63 21.45 -42.08
C GLU A 267 -19.52 22.98 -42.27
N GLY A 268 -18.87 23.70 -41.35
CA GLY A 268 -18.65 25.16 -41.44
C GLY A 268 -19.89 26.00 -41.13
N ARG A 269 -21.00 25.40 -40.65
CA ARG A 269 -22.27 26.12 -40.43
C ARG A 269 -22.21 27.18 -39.32
N TYR A 270 -21.19 27.12 -38.48
CA TYR A 270 -20.97 28.01 -37.33
C TYR A 270 -19.84 29.04 -37.55
N GLU A 271 -19.22 29.06 -38.74
CA GLU A 271 -18.13 30.00 -39.04
C GLU A 271 -18.56 31.47 -38.90
N ALA A 272 -19.77 31.80 -39.34
CA ALA A 272 -20.33 33.15 -39.21
C ALA A 272 -20.56 33.58 -37.74
N LYS A 273 -20.64 32.63 -36.81
CA LYS A 273 -20.70 32.87 -35.35
C LYS A 273 -19.32 32.82 -34.67
N GLY A 274 -18.24 32.75 -35.45
CA GLY A 274 -16.87 32.71 -34.92
C GLY A 274 -16.42 31.34 -34.43
N LEU A 275 -17.13 30.26 -34.77
CA LEU A 275 -16.75 28.88 -34.44
C LEU A 275 -16.47 28.07 -35.71
N PRO A 276 -15.23 28.15 -36.25
CA PRO A 276 -14.81 27.35 -37.38
C PRO A 276 -14.48 25.90 -36.97
N ALA A 277 -14.37 25.00 -37.96
CA ALA A 277 -13.92 23.63 -37.73
C ALA A 277 -12.49 23.56 -37.15
N ASN A 278 -11.61 24.51 -37.52
CA ASN A 278 -10.24 24.57 -37.02
C ASN A 278 -10.13 25.49 -35.79
N ILE A 279 -10.04 24.89 -34.60
CA ILE A 279 -10.02 25.63 -33.33
C ILE A 279 -8.57 25.93 -32.94
N THR A 280 -8.14 27.20 -33.06
CA THR A 280 -6.74 27.60 -32.85
C THR A 280 -6.55 28.78 -31.88
N GLN A 281 -7.62 29.45 -31.45
CA GLN A 281 -7.55 30.68 -30.65
C GLN A 281 -8.60 30.70 -29.55
N GLU A 282 -8.36 31.50 -28.50
CA GLU A 282 -9.25 31.64 -27.35
C GLU A 282 -10.64 32.17 -27.71
N SER A 283 -10.75 33.05 -28.72
CA SER A 283 -12.03 33.55 -29.23
C SER A 283 -12.97 32.44 -29.70
N HIS A 284 -12.43 31.36 -30.27
CA HIS A 284 -13.22 30.19 -30.66
C HIS A 284 -13.78 29.44 -29.44
N LEU A 285 -13.06 29.43 -28.31
CA LEU A 285 -13.54 28.82 -27.06
C LEU A 285 -14.73 29.59 -26.48
N THR A 286 -14.66 30.93 -26.53
CA THR A 286 -15.79 31.79 -26.18
C THR A 286 -16.97 31.54 -27.10
N ALA A 287 -16.75 31.39 -28.41
CA ALA A 287 -17.80 31.05 -29.36
C ALA A 287 -18.46 29.69 -29.07
N ILE A 288 -17.70 28.67 -28.62
CA ILE A 288 -18.28 27.39 -28.17
C ILE A 288 -19.25 27.63 -27.01
N ARG A 289 -18.86 28.43 -26.00
CA ARG A 289 -19.75 28.76 -24.88
C ARG A 289 -21.02 29.46 -25.35
N SER A 290 -20.89 30.48 -26.20
CA SER A 290 -22.05 31.21 -26.74
C SER A 290 -23.00 30.26 -27.50
N VAL A 291 -22.46 29.39 -28.36
CA VAL A 291 -23.29 28.42 -29.10
C VAL A 291 -24.00 27.43 -28.18
N LEU A 292 -23.34 26.96 -27.11
CA LEU A 292 -23.97 26.08 -26.13
C LEU A 292 -25.17 26.76 -25.46
N TRP A 293 -25.01 28.01 -25.01
CA TRP A 293 -26.04 28.77 -24.30
C TRP A 293 -27.18 29.28 -25.19
N GLU A 294 -26.87 29.76 -26.39
CA GLU A 294 -27.85 30.40 -27.28
C GLU A 294 -28.59 29.39 -28.17
N ASP A 295 -27.90 28.34 -28.64
CA ASP A 295 -28.46 27.43 -29.63
C ASP A 295 -28.77 26.05 -29.06
N ILE A 296 -27.86 25.47 -28.26
CA ILE A 296 -27.97 24.08 -27.84
C ILE A 296 -28.93 23.92 -26.64
N TYR A 297 -28.66 24.59 -25.52
CA TYR A 297 -29.47 24.45 -24.30
C TYR A 297 -30.94 24.83 -24.49
N PRO A 298 -31.29 25.90 -25.23
CA PRO A 298 -32.68 26.24 -25.52
C PRO A 298 -33.38 25.20 -26.42
N GLN A 299 -32.64 24.54 -27.32
CA GLN A 299 -33.17 23.48 -28.17
C GLN A 299 -33.46 22.21 -27.36
N VAL A 300 -32.56 21.80 -26.47
CA VAL A 300 -32.70 20.53 -25.74
C VAL A 300 -33.56 20.62 -24.48
N LYS A 301 -33.75 21.82 -23.91
CA LYS A 301 -34.62 22.06 -22.74
C LYS A 301 -34.43 21.05 -21.60
N LEU A 302 -33.21 20.90 -21.10
CA LEU A 302 -32.87 19.88 -20.10
C LEU A 302 -33.66 20.04 -18.79
N TRP A 303 -34.08 21.26 -18.44
CA TRP A 303 -34.85 21.54 -17.24
C TRP A 303 -36.22 20.85 -17.21
N GLU A 304 -36.79 20.51 -18.37
CA GLU A 304 -38.07 19.81 -18.45
C GLU A 304 -37.99 18.44 -17.77
N PHE A 305 -36.83 17.78 -17.73
CA PHE A 305 -36.64 16.50 -17.04
C PHE A 305 -36.70 16.58 -15.50
N PHE A 306 -36.66 17.80 -14.95
CA PHE A 306 -36.60 18.07 -13.51
C PHE A 306 -37.79 18.90 -12.99
N GLN A 307 -38.69 19.32 -13.88
CA GLN A 307 -39.82 20.20 -13.55
C GLN A 307 -41.17 19.46 -13.53
N VAL A 308 -42.12 20.03 -12.80
CA VAL A 308 -43.50 19.59 -12.72
C VAL A 308 -44.34 20.33 -13.75
N LYS A 309 -45.26 19.64 -14.45
CA LYS A 309 -46.25 20.32 -15.30
C LYS A 309 -47.31 21.02 -14.43
N ALA A 310 -47.12 22.31 -14.17
CA ALA A 310 -47.97 23.08 -13.26
C ALA A 310 -49.47 22.96 -13.58
N SER A 311 -49.86 23.07 -14.86
CA SER A 311 -51.27 22.95 -15.24
C SER A 311 -51.89 21.59 -14.93
N SER A 312 -51.12 20.51 -15.06
CA SER A 312 -51.60 19.15 -14.75
C SER A 312 -51.70 18.91 -13.24
N ALA A 313 -50.71 19.36 -12.47
CA ALA A 313 -50.73 19.23 -11.01
C ALA A 313 -51.83 20.07 -10.36
N VAL A 314 -52.07 21.28 -10.87
CA VAL A 314 -53.16 22.15 -10.40
C VAL A 314 -54.52 21.55 -10.72
N GLU A 315 -54.70 20.95 -11.88
CA GLU A 315 -55.96 20.28 -12.23
C GLU A 315 -56.22 19.05 -11.35
N GLU A 316 -55.21 18.24 -11.09
CA GLU A 316 -55.31 17.12 -10.16
C GLU A 316 -55.70 17.62 -8.76
N PHE A 317 -55.04 18.67 -8.27
CA PHE A 317 -55.35 19.29 -6.99
C PHE A 317 -56.79 19.83 -6.93
N ARG A 318 -57.25 20.48 -8.01
CA ARG A 318 -58.63 20.98 -8.14
C ARG A 318 -59.65 19.85 -8.01
N ILE A 319 -59.43 18.74 -8.72
CA ILE A 319 -60.29 17.54 -8.64
C ILE A 319 -60.32 16.99 -7.21
N VAL A 320 -59.16 16.90 -6.56
CA VAL A 320 -59.05 16.37 -5.20
C VAL A 320 -59.75 17.26 -4.19
N LEU A 321 -59.61 18.59 -4.27
CA LEU A 321 -60.35 19.54 -3.43
C LEU A 321 -61.87 19.46 -3.63
N GLN A 322 -62.32 19.37 -4.89
CA GLN A 322 -63.75 19.26 -5.21
C GLN A 322 -64.38 17.96 -4.70
N SER A 323 -63.60 16.87 -4.64
CA SER A 323 -64.04 15.59 -4.10
C SER A 323 -64.22 15.59 -2.57
N GLY A 324 -63.77 16.64 -1.87
CA GLY A 324 -63.81 16.71 -0.41
C GLY A 324 -62.83 15.76 0.29
N ARG A 325 -61.86 15.19 -0.45
CA ARG A 325 -60.83 14.31 0.12
C ARG A 325 -60.00 15.08 1.13
N LYS A 326 -59.84 14.50 2.33
CA LYS A 326 -58.94 15.03 3.36
C LYS A 326 -57.51 14.51 3.14
N PRO A 327 -56.49 15.30 3.51
CA PRO A 327 -55.11 14.84 3.48
C PRO A 327 -54.89 13.63 4.39
N ASP A 328 -54.08 12.68 3.94
CA ASP A 328 -53.63 11.58 4.80
C ASP A 328 -52.47 12.03 5.69
N HIS A 329 -52.82 12.51 6.89
CA HIS A 329 -51.86 12.99 7.89
C HIS A 329 -50.81 11.94 8.32
N LYS A 330 -51.06 10.64 8.08
CA LYS A 330 -50.06 9.60 8.38
C LYS A 330 -48.91 9.61 7.39
N LYS A 331 -49.12 10.08 6.15
CA LYS A 331 -48.07 10.13 5.11
C LYS A 331 -47.16 11.34 5.24
N THR A 332 -47.73 12.49 5.60
CA THR A 332 -47.02 13.78 5.70
C THR A 332 -46.41 14.02 7.08
N GLY A 333 -46.91 13.30 8.11
CA GLY A 333 -46.61 13.58 9.51
C GLY A 333 -47.19 14.92 10.00
N GLY A 334 -48.19 15.48 9.29
CA GLY A 334 -48.81 16.76 9.57
C GLY A 334 -47.93 17.99 9.29
N LYS A 335 -46.87 17.83 8.49
CA LYS A 335 -45.92 18.91 8.15
C LYS A 335 -46.36 19.63 6.87
N LYS A 336 -46.47 20.96 6.96
CA LYS A 336 -46.72 21.83 5.79
C LYS A 336 -45.47 21.97 4.91
N GLY A 337 -45.66 22.03 3.60
CA GLY A 337 -44.60 22.27 2.62
C GLY A 337 -44.73 21.40 1.36
N LEU A 338 -44.30 21.92 0.22
CA LEU A 338 -44.34 21.24 -1.07
C LEU A 338 -42.92 21.04 -1.61
N LYS A 339 -42.64 19.85 -2.14
CA LYS A 339 -41.37 19.51 -2.79
C LYS A 339 -41.62 18.77 -4.10
N ILE A 340 -40.73 18.96 -5.05
CA ILE A 340 -40.73 18.22 -6.31
C ILE A 340 -40.26 16.79 -6.04
N ILE A 341 -41.00 15.82 -6.58
CA ILE A 341 -40.67 14.40 -6.57
C ILE A 341 -40.20 14.04 -7.98
N GLN A 342 -38.95 13.61 -8.10
CA GLN A 342 -38.36 13.21 -9.38
C GLN A 342 -39.11 12.03 -9.99
N ASP A 343 -39.45 12.13 -11.27
CA ASP A 343 -40.00 11.00 -12.05
C ASP A 343 -38.95 9.89 -12.10
N PRO A 344 -39.25 8.67 -11.61
CA PRO A 344 -38.32 7.54 -11.69
C PRO A 344 -37.90 7.23 -13.12
N GLN A 345 -38.71 7.59 -14.11
CA GLN A 345 -38.40 7.41 -15.53
C GLN A 345 -37.68 8.60 -16.15
N TYR A 346 -37.53 9.74 -15.46
CA TYR A 346 -36.95 10.98 -16.02
C TYR A 346 -37.58 11.36 -17.37
N ARG A 347 -38.90 11.49 -17.42
CA ARG A 347 -39.61 12.04 -18.57
C ARG A 347 -39.70 13.56 -18.47
N ARG A 348 -39.82 14.23 -19.62
CA ARG A 348 -40.08 15.68 -19.68
C ARG A 348 -41.40 16.00 -18.99
N TYR A 349 -41.34 16.92 -18.05
CA TYR A 349 -42.40 17.31 -17.13
C TYR A 349 -43.04 16.13 -16.38
N GLY A 350 -42.28 15.05 -16.17
CA GLY A 350 -42.74 13.86 -15.47
C GLY A 350 -42.76 14.01 -13.95
N ASN A 351 -42.05 14.99 -13.41
CA ASN A 351 -41.96 15.18 -11.97
C ASN A 351 -43.33 15.57 -11.39
N THR A 352 -43.56 15.17 -10.14
CA THR A 352 -44.83 15.38 -9.45
C THR A 352 -44.63 16.08 -8.11
N VAL A 353 -45.73 16.40 -7.43
CA VAL A 353 -45.74 16.86 -6.04
C VAL A 353 -46.70 15.99 -5.25
N ASP A 354 -46.45 15.84 -3.94
CA ASP A 354 -47.37 15.08 -3.09
C ASP A 354 -48.68 15.84 -2.86
N MET A 355 -49.79 15.27 -3.32
CA MET A 355 -51.11 15.88 -3.21
C MET A 355 -51.59 15.95 -1.76
N ASP A 356 -51.21 14.99 -0.90
CA ASP A 356 -51.56 15.03 0.52
C ASP A 356 -50.88 16.25 1.20
N SER A 357 -49.60 16.50 0.91
CA SER A 357 -48.86 17.70 1.36
C SER A 357 -49.44 19.00 0.80
N ALA A 358 -49.89 19.01 -0.45
CA ALA A 358 -50.55 20.16 -1.07
C ALA A 358 -51.85 20.52 -0.34
N LEU A 359 -52.68 19.53 0.00
CA LEU A 359 -53.94 19.71 0.74
C LEU A 359 -53.74 20.21 2.17
N GLU A 360 -52.62 19.84 2.82
CA GLU A 360 -52.28 20.36 4.15
C GLU A 360 -51.76 21.81 4.11
N THR A 361 -51.17 22.21 2.98
CA THR A 361 -50.52 23.51 2.81
C THR A 361 -51.50 24.56 2.30
N PHE A 362 -52.33 24.23 1.33
CA PHE A 362 -53.26 25.13 0.65
C PHE A 362 -54.72 24.73 0.96
N VAL A 363 -55.20 25.15 2.13
CA VAL A 363 -56.55 24.78 2.63
C VAL A 363 -57.56 25.86 2.23
N PRO A 364 -58.65 25.52 1.52
CA PRO A 364 -59.69 26.49 1.17
C PRO A 364 -60.52 26.90 2.39
N ASN A 365 -60.84 28.19 2.48
CA ASN A 365 -61.66 28.74 3.57
C ASN A 365 -63.11 28.20 3.56
N SER A 366 -63.62 27.80 2.40
CA SER A 366 -64.90 27.09 2.26
C SER A 366 -64.95 26.29 0.95
N SER A 367 -65.96 25.43 0.77
CA SER A 367 -66.16 24.65 -0.46
C SER A 367 -66.69 25.47 -1.66
N SER A 368 -66.70 26.80 -1.57
CA SER A 368 -67.11 27.66 -2.70
C SER A 368 -66.10 27.55 -3.85
N PRO A 369 -66.54 27.56 -5.12
CA PRO A 369 -65.63 27.52 -6.27
C PRO A 369 -64.53 28.58 -6.25
N THR A 370 -64.80 29.78 -5.72
CA THR A 370 -63.85 30.88 -5.61
C THR A 370 -62.67 30.56 -4.68
N HIS A 371 -62.93 30.08 -3.46
CA HIS A 371 -61.86 29.70 -2.52
C HIS A 371 -61.05 28.48 -2.99
N ILE A 372 -61.66 27.56 -3.75
CA ILE A 372 -60.93 26.45 -4.37
C ILE A 372 -59.97 26.99 -5.43
N GLU A 373 -60.42 27.93 -6.27
CA GLU A 373 -59.58 28.52 -7.30
C GLU A 373 -58.42 29.35 -6.71
N GLU A 374 -58.65 30.10 -5.63
CA GLU A 374 -57.58 30.79 -4.89
C GLU A 374 -56.49 29.82 -4.39
N CYS A 375 -56.87 28.65 -3.89
CA CYS A 375 -55.91 27.63 -3.46
C CYS A 375 -55.17 26.99 -4.65
N CYS A 376 -55.86 26.80 -5.77
CA CYS A 376 -55.24 26.35 -7.03
C CYS A 376 -54.20 27.36 -7.54
N ASP A 377 -54.48 28.66 -7.45
CA ASP A 377 -53.54 29.72 -7.82
C ASP A 377 -52.32 29.74 -6.90
N TRP A 378 -52.51 29.62 -5.58
CA TRP A 378 -51.38 29.52 -4.64
C TRP A 378 -50.51 28.29 -4.88
N LEU A 379 -51.12 27.14 -5.18
CA LEU A 379 -50.38 25.94 -5.54
C LEU A 379 -49.59 26.17 -6.84
N LYS A 380 -50.22 26.79 -7.85
CA LYS A 380 -49.58 27.11 -9.12
C LYS A 380 -48.35 28.00 -8.92
N GLU A 381 -48.48 29.10 -8.19
CA GLU A 381 -47.36 30.00 -7.85
C GLU A 381 -46.24 29.25 -7.14
N LYS A 382 -46.59 28.37 -6.18
CA LYS A 382 -45.56 27.58 -5.47
C LYS A 382 -44.87 26.57 -6.38
N ILE A 383 -45.59 25.90 -7.28
CA ILE A 383 -44.99 24.98 -8.26
C ILE A 383 -44.11 25.74 -9.23
N GLU A 384 -44.52 26.92 -9.71
CA GLU A 384 -43.72 27.77 -10.58
C GLU A 384 -42.43 28.24 -9.89
N ALA A 385 -42.50 28.60 -8.61
CA ALA A 385 -41.31 28.91 -7.81
C ALA A 385 -40.36 27.69 -7.67
N LEU A 386 -40.89 26.50 -7.36
CA LEU A 386 -40.08 25.28 -7.28
C LEU A 386 -39.48 24.90 -8.65
N ASN A 387 -40.21 25.09 -9.73
CA ASN A 387 -39.72 24.88 -11.09
C ASN A 387 -38.61 25.87 -11.44
N ALA A 388 -38.70 27.13 -11.00
CA ALA A 388 -37.63 28.12 -11.15
C ALA A 388 -36.37 27.73 -10.36
N GLU A 389 -36.52 27.20 -9.15
CA GLU A 389 -35.39 26.65 -8.37
C GLU A 389 -34.71 25.49 -9.12
N GLN A 390 -35.49 24.54 -9.67
CA GLN A 390 -34.94 23.43 -10.47
C GLN A 390 -34.28 23.91 -11.76
N TYR A 391 -34.84 24.92 -12.42
CA TYR A 391 -34.24 25.54 -13.58
C TYR A 391 -32.84 26.07 -13.26
N HIS A 392 -32.68 26.77 -12.13
CA HIS A 392 -31.38 27.29 -11.70
C HIS A 392 -30.38 26.18 -11.37
N ILE A 393 -30.81 25.07 -10.76
CA ILE A 393 -29.93 23.90 -10.54
C ILE A 393 -29.45 23.30 -11.86
N VAL A 394 -30.34 23.20 -12.85
CA VAL A 394 -29.99 22.67 -14.18
C VAL A 394 -29.06 23.64 -14.92
N GLU A 395 -29.24 24.95 -14.76
CA GLU A 395 -28.34 25.97 -15.28
C GLU A 395 -26.91 25.79 -14.74
N GLN A 396 -26.74 25.48 -13.44
CA GLN A 396 -25.43 25.14 -12.88
C GLN A 396 -24.84 23.87 -13.50
N HIS A 397 -25.66 22.86 -13.82
CA HIS A 397 -25.19 21.65 -14.50
C HIS A 397 -24.76 21.95 -15.94
N GLN A 398 -25.50 22.82 -16.63
CA GLN A 398 -25.20 23.31 -17.98
C GLN A 398 -23.90 24.14 -18.01
N GLU A 399 -23.68 24.98 -17.00
CA GLU A 399 -22.43 25.73 -16.84
C GLU A 399 -21.24 24.77 -16.71
N GLN A 400 -21.35 23.78 -15.82
CA GLN A 400 -20.29 22.78 -15.65
C GLN A 400 -20.07 21.97 -16.93
N ALA A 401 -21.13 21.56 -17.63
CA ALA A 401 -21.03 20.87 -18.91
C ALA A 401 -20.31 21.71 -19.98
N ALA A 402 -20.56 23.02 -20.02
CA ALA A 402 -19.85 23.93 -20.91
C ALA A 402 -18.37 24.05 -20.51
N ASN A 403 -18.07 24.17 -19.21
CA ASN A 403 -16.70 24.23 -18.69
C ASN A 403 -15.90 22.97 -19.08
N CYS A 404 -16.45 21.78 -18.84
CA CYS A 404 -15.79 20.53 -19.18
C CYS A 404 -15.65 20.33 -20.70
N THR A 405 -16.66 20.73 -21.49
CA THR A 405 -16.59 20.68 -22.96
C THR A 405 -15.46 21.57 -23.48
N VAL A 406 -15.36 22.81 -22.99
CA VAL A 406 -14.28 23.73 -23.38
C VAL A 406 -12.93 23.23 -22.89
N GLY A 407 -12.83 22.75 -21.64
CA GLY A 407 -11.60 22.20 -21.08
C GLY A 407 -11.07 21.02 -21.89
N ASN A 408 -11.95 20.12 -22.34
CA ASN A 408 -11.59 19.01 -23.22
C ASN A 408 -11.08 19.52 -24.58
N VAL A 409 -11.79 20.47 -25.20
CA VAL A 409 -11.34 21.09 -26.47
C VAL A 409 -9.97 21.76 -26.32
N VAL A 410 -9.72 22.45 -25.20
CA VAL A 410 -8.42 23.04 -24.88
C VAL A 410 -7.36 21.96 -24.86
N TYR A 411 -7.56 20.88 -24.10
CA TYR A 411 -6.60 19.78 -24.03
C TYR A 411 -6.37 19.13 -25.40
N GLU A 412 -7.41 18.74 -26.12
CA GLU A 412 -7.28 17.96 -27.35
C GLU A 412 -6.71 18.74 -28.55
N ARG A 413 -6.81 20.09 -28.54
CA ARG A 413 -6.46 20.91 -29.72
C ARG A 413 -5.46 22.03 -29.44
N LEU A 414 -5.49 22.64 -28.26
CA LEU A 414 -4.71 23.84 -27.95
C LEU A 414 -3.53 23.57 -27.02
N ALA A 415 -3.68 22.73 -25.99
CA ALA A 415 -2.64 22.45 -25.01
C ALA A 415 -1.41 21.81 -25.68
N ASP A 416 -0.20 22.26 -25.33
CA ASP A 416 1.04 21.77 -25.95
C ASP A 416 1.34 20.31 -25.66
N HIS A 417 1.00 19.86 -24.45
CA HIS A 417 1.05 18.47 -24.02
C HIS A 417 -0.18 17.64 -24.45
N GLY A 418 -1.11 18.23 -25.21
CA GLY A 418 -2.31 17.57 -25.70
C GLY A 418 -2.09 16.82 -27.02
N PRO A 419 -3.05 15.99 -27.46
CA PRO A 419 -2.92 15.17 -28.68
C PRO A 419 -2.97 15.94 -30.01
N LYS A 420 -3.26 17.25 -29.99
CA LYS A 420 -3.35 18.14 -31.16
C LYS A 420 -4.15 17.53 -32.34
N LEU A 421 -5.40 17.14 -32.09
CA LEU A 421 -6.24 16.37 -33.05
C LEU A 421 -6.63 17.11 -34.35
N GLY A 422 -6.26 18.38 -34.50
CA GLY A 422 -6.56 19.20 -35.67
C GLY A 422 -8.04 19.61 -35.75
N PRO A 423 -8.59 19.80 -36.98
CA PRO A 423 -9.94 20.30 -37.16
C PRO A 423 -11.01 19.31 -36.68
N VAL A 424 -12.14 19.85 -36.24
CA VAL A 424 -13.34 19.10 -35.86
C VAL A 424 -13.88 18.36 -37.08
N THR A 425 -14.01 17.04 -36.96
CA THR A 425 -14.55 16.14 -37.99
C THR A 425 -15.41 15.05 -37.36
N LYS A 426 -16.10 14.23 -38.16
CA LYS A 426 -16.79 13.04 -37.62
C LYS A 426 -15.84 12.05 -36.93
N LYS A 427 -14.58 11.97 -37.39
CA LYS A 427 -13.54 11.09 -36.83
C LYS A 427 -12.92 11.67 -35.55
N ASN A 428 -12.65 12.98 -35.56
CA ASN A 428 -12.13 13.74 -34.42
C ASN A 428 -13.21 14.74 -33.97
N PRO A 429 -14.24 14.28 -33.23
CA PRO A 429 -15.38 15.11 -32.86
C PRO A 429 -14.98 16.26 -31.94
N LEU A 430 -15.85 17.26 -31.76
CA LEU A 430 -15.57 18.40 -30.87
C LEU A 430 -15.25 17.90 -29.45
N VAL A 431 -16.00 16.90 -29.00
CA VAL A 431 -15.78 16.18 -27.74
C VAL A 431 -16.20 14.72 -27.92
N THR A 432 -15.59 13.82 -27.15
CA THR A 432 -15.91 12.39 -27.14
C THR A 432 -17.39 12.15 -26.76
N ARG A 433 -18.03 11.21 -27.46
CA ARG A 433 -19.39 10.77 -27.17
C ARG A 433 -19.42 9.95 -25.89
N TYR A 434 -20.39 10.19 -25.03
CA TYR A 434 -20.57 9.48 -23.76
C TYR A 434 -21.42 8.23 -23.88
N PHE A 435 -22.11 8.04 -25.01
CA PHE A 435 -22.95 6.87 -25.23
C PHE A 435 -22.67 6.23 -26.60
N THR A 436 -22.83 4.91 -26.66
CA THR A 436 -22.94 4.18 -27.91
C THR A 436 -24.32 4.40 -28.51
N PHE A 437 -24.37 4.68 -29.81
CA PHE A 437 -25.60 4.86 -30.57
C PHE A 437 -25.57 3.94 -31.80
N PRO A 438 -26.26 2.78 -31.78
CA PRO A 438 -26.11 1.75 -32.81
C PRO A 438 -27.03 1.95 -34.02
N PHE A 439 -27.78 3.05 -34.10
CA PHE A 439 -28.70 3.34 -35.19
C PHE A 439 -28.05 4.23 -36.25
N LYS A 440 -28.66 4.27 -37.45
CA LYS A 440 -28.20 5.13 -38.56
C LYS A 440 -28.31 6.61 -38.18
N ASP A 441 -27.48 7.46 -38.81
CA ASP A 441 -27.57 8.92 -38.66
C ASP A 441 -28.99 9.42 -38.94
N MET A 442 -29.54 10.21 -38.02
CA MET A 442 -30.90 10.80 -38.06
C MET A 442 -30.82 12.26 -37.62
N THR A 443 -31.89 13.06 -37.79
CA THR A 443 -31.92 14.40 -37.17
C THR A 443 -32.08 14.28 -35.65
N LEU A 444 -31.67 15.30 -34.90
CA LEU A 444 -31.83 15.31 -33.44
C LEU A 444 -33.30 15.07 -33.04
N GLU A 445 -34.25 15.67 -33.74
CA GLU A 445 -35.69 15.50 -33.47
C GLU A 445 -36.15 14.04 -33.64
N GLN A 446 -35.66 13.35 -34.67
CA GLN A 446 -35.94 11.94 -34.91
C GLN A 446 -35.31 11.05 -33.82
N GLU A 447 -34.11 11.38 -33.37
CA GLU A 447 -33.43 10.67 -32.29
C GLU A 447 -34.16 10.84 -30.95
N LEU A 448 -34.66 12.04 -30.65
CA LEU A 448 -35.44 12.31 -29.44
C LEU A 448 -36.75 11.50 -29.40
N GLN A 449 -37.36 11.19 -30.54
CA GLN A 449 -38.55 10.29 -30.60
C GLN A 449 -38.22 8.83 -30.21
N LEU A 450 -36.94 8.44 -30.21
CA LEU A 450 -36.54 7.11 -29.74
C LEU A 450 -36.58 6.99 -28.22
N LEU A 451 -36.61 8.12 -27.49
CA LEU A 451 -36.78 8.11 -26.04
C LEU A 451 -38.15 7.61 -25.61
N ASP A 452 -39.13 7.46 -26.52
CA ASP A 452 -40.42 6.86 -26.18
C ASP A 452 -40.50 5.36 -26.52
N LYS A 453 -39.37 4.74 -26.90
CA LYS A 453 -39.29 3.35 -27.39
C LYS A 453 -38.33 2.51 -26.54
N PRO A 454 -38.83 1.77 -25.54
CA PRO A 454 -37.99 0.97 -24.64
C PRO A 454 -37.09 -0.05 -25.36
N ASP A 455 -37.58 -0.66 -26.46
CA ASP A 455 -36.82 -1.61 -27.30
C ASP A 455 -35.63 -0.97 -28.03
N LYS A 456 -35.60 0.37 -28.13
CA LYS A 456 -34.47 1.13 -28.69
C LYS A 456 -33.58 1.68 -27.59
N MET A 457 -34.18 2.20 -26.52
CA MET A 457 -33.48 2.81 -25.39
C MET A 457 -32.53 1.86 -24.67
N CYS A 458 -32.84 0.56 -24.62
CA CYS A 458 -31.96 -0.43 -24.00
C CYS A 458 -30.58 -0.48 -24.68
N HIS A 459 -30.47 -0.10 -25.95
CA HIS A 459 -29.20 -0.10 -26.68
C HIS A 459 -28.41 1.22 -26.60
N PHE A 460 -28.88 2.21 -25.83
CA PHE A 460 -28.14 3.45 -25.58
C PHE A 460 -27.23 3.29 -24.36
N LEU A 461 -26.08 2.68 -24.60
CA LEU A 461 -25.17 2.25 -23.54
C LEU A 461 -24.17 3.36 -23.19
N ALA A 462 -24.03 3.66 -21.90
CA ALA A 462 -23.07 4.63 -21.40
C ALA A 462 -21.64 4.10 -21.48
N HIS A 463 -20.71 4.96 -21.88
CA HIS A 463 -19.29 4.67 -21.88
C HIS A 463 -18.69 4.78 -20.48
N ASN A 464 -17.59 4.07 -20.27
CA ASN A 464 -16.79 4.17 -19.05
C ASN A 464 -15.71 5.25 -19.17
N GLY A 465 -14.99 5.49 -18.09
CA GLY A 465 -13.89 6.44 -18.01
C GLY A 465 -13.45 6.61 -16.57
N TRP A 466 -12.85 7.75 -16.27
CA TRP A 466 -12.50 8.16 -14.91
C TRP A 466 -12.88 9.61 -14.67
N VAL A 467 -13.00 9.99 -13.40
CA VAL A 467 -13.39 11.33 -12.96
C VAL A 467 -12.32 11.84 -12.01
N MET A 468 -11.78 13.02 -12.30
CA MET A 468 -10.70 13.60 -11.50
C MET A 468 -11.20 13.91 -10.08
N GLY A 469 -10.58 13.28 -9.08
CA GLY A 469 -10.87 13.54 -7.66
C GLY A 469 -12.24 13.07 -7.17
N ASP A 470 -12.90 12.14 -7.87
CA ASP A 470 -14.17 11.55 -7.41
C ASP A 470 -13.95 10.55 -6.27
N ASP A 471 -15.01 10.26 -5.52
CA ASP A 471 -14.97 9.27 -4.45
C ASP A 471 -14.86 7.85 -5.04
N PRO A 472 -13.73 7.13 -4.86
CA PRO A 472 -13.52 5.80 -5.44
C PRO A 472 -14.46 4.74 -4.84
N LEU A 473 -15.15 5.04 -3.73
CA LEU A 473 -16.14 4.14 -3.15
C LEU A 473 -17.52 4.29 -3.80
N ARG A 474 -17.72 5.30 -4.65
CA ARG A 474 -18.97 5.56 -5.35
C ARG A 474 -18.83 5.27 -6.84
N ASN A 475 -19.82 4.57 -7.40
CA ASN A 475 -19.91 4.41 -8.84
C ASN A 475 -20.58 5.63 -9.48
N PHE A 476 -19.83 6.38 -10.29
CA PHE A 476 -20.29 7.61 -10.94
C PHE A 476 -21.43 7.42 -11.97
N ALA A 477 -21.77 6.20 -12.35
CA ALA A 477 -22.91 5.92 -13.24
C ALA A 477 -24.22 5.62 -12.49
N GLU A 478 -24.17 5.41 -11.18
CA GLU A 478 -25.35 5.13 -10.37
C GLU A 478 -26.20 6.40 -10.12
N PRO A 479 -27.50 6.24 -9.77
CA PRO A 479 -28.34 7.36 -9.40
C PRO A 479 -27.74 8.21 -8.27
N GLY A 480 -27.91 9.54 -8.35
CA GLY A 480 -27.33 10.51 -7.42
C GLY A 480 -25.99 11.10 -7.89
N SER A 481 -25.38 10.55 -8.93
CA SER A 481 -24.26 11.16 -9.65
C SER A 481 -24.75 12.07 -10.79
N ASN A 482 -24.05 13.20 -11.00
CA ASN A 482 -24.31 14.14 -12.09
C ASN A 482 -23.19 14.16 -13.14
N VAL A 483 -22.23 13.24 -13.06
CA VAL A 483 -21.02 13.21 -13.90
C VAL A 483 -21.35 13.24 -15.41
N TYR A 484 -22.32 12.43 -15.85
CA TYR A 484 -22.68 12.34 -17.27
C TYR A 484 -23.37 13.62 -17.78
N ILE A 485 -24.31 14.20 -17.03
CA ILE A 485 -25.03 15.42 -17.46
C ILE A 485 -24.11 16.65 -17.40
N ARG A 486 -23.16 16.68 -16.47
CA ARG A 486 -22.16 17.74 -16.31
C ARG A 486 -20.92 17.57 -17.17
N ARG A 487 -20.83 16.50 -17.96
CA ARG A 487 -19.67 16.22 -18.83
C ARG A 487 -18.34 16.11 -18.07
N GLU A 488 -18.37 15.66 -16.82
CA GLU A 488 -17.18 15.57 -15.95
C GLU A 488 -16.31 14.31 -16.22
N LEU A 489 -16.82 13.37 -17.01
CA LEU A 489 -16.14 12.11 -17.31
C LEU A 489 -15.03 12.29 -18.35
N ILE A 490 -13.81 11.86 -18.01
CA ILE A 490 -12.76 11.62 -19.01
C ILE A 490 -13.07 10.27 -19.65
N CYS A 491 -13.82 10.33 -20.74
CA CYS A 491 -14.53 9.21 -21.33
C CYS A 491 -13.63 8.38 -22.26
N TRP A 492 -13.69 7.06 -22.12
CA TRP A 492 -13.14 6.11 -23.07
C TRP A 492 -14.21 5.76 -24.10
N GLY A 493 -14.20 6.48 -25.22
CA GLY A 493 -15.25 6.38 -26.25
C GLY A 493 -15.36 5.03 -26.97
N ASP A 494 -14.43 4.11 -26.71
CA ASP A 494 -14.41 2.75 -27.24
C ASP A 494 -14.97 1.70 -26.27
N SER A 495 -15.33 2.10 -25.05
CA SER A 495 -15.58 1.17 -23.94
C SER A 495 -16.90 1.46 -23.23
N VAL A 496 -17.80 0.49 -23.22
CA VAL A 496 -19.10 0.53 -22.52
C VAL A 496 -18.92 0.14 -21.05
N LYS A 497 -19.49 0.93 -20.14
CA LYS A 497 -19.46 0.66 -18.70
C LYS A 497 -20.42 -0.48 -18.33
N LEU A 498 -19.91 -1.44 -17.54
CA LEU A 498 -20.66 -2.62 -17.12
C LEU A 498 -21.45 -2.38 -15.83
N ARG A 499 -22.72 -2.82 -15.81
CA ARG A 499 -23.69 -2.60 -14.73
C ARG A 499 -23.98 -3.90 -13.99
N TYR A 500 -23.20 -4.17 -12.94
CA TYR A 500 -23.36 -5.38 -12.11
C TYR A 500 -24.57 -5.33 -11.17
N GLY A 501 -24.97 -4.14 -10.70
CA GLY A 501 -25.97 -4.01 -9.62
C GLY A 501 -25.40 -4.32 -8.23
N GLN A 502 -26.26 -4.63 -7.28
CA GLN A 502 -25.92 -5.00 -5.90
C GLN A 502 -25.47 -6.46 -5.78
N GLY A 503 -25.94 -7.34 -6.68
CA GLY A 503 -25.61 -8.75 -6.69
C GLY A 503 -25.89 -9.45 -8.02
N PRO A 504 -25.58 -10.76 -8.13
CA PRO A 504 -25.80 -11.54 -9.35
C PRO A 504 -27.22 -11.48 -9.91
N GLU A 505 -28.23 -11.31 -9.06
CA GLU A 505 -29.64 -11.21 -9.41
C GLU A 505 -29.99 -9.99 -10.29
N ASP A 506 -29.23 -8.89 -10.19
CA ASP A 506 -29.50 -7.66 -10.93
C ASP A 506 -29.03 -7.72 -12.39
N CYS A 507 -28.05 -8.58 -12.68
CA CYS A 507 -27.56 -8.83 -14.04
C CYS A 507 -26.90 -10.23 -14.16
N PRO A 508 -27.68 -11.33 -14.15
CA PRO A 508 -27.13 -12.68 -14.03
C PRO A 508 -26.13 -13.07 -15.13
N TYR A 509 -26.38 -12.63 -16.36
CA TYR A 509 -25.49 -12.91 -17.50
C TYR A 509 -24.11 -12.28 -17.29
N LEU A 510 -24.06 -10.99 -16.93
CA LEU A 510 -22.79 -10.27 -16.72
C LEU A 510 -21.94 -10.93 -15.62
N TRP A 511 -22.56 -11.27 -14.50
CA TRP A 511 -21.87 -11.93 -13.39
C TRP A 511 -21.31 -13.29 -13.81
N ALA A 512 -22.11 -14.13 -14.49
CA ALA A 512 -21.65 -15.42 -14.98
C ALA A 512 -20.52 -15.29 -16.01
N HIS A 513 -20.62 -14.34 -16.94
CA HIS A 513 -19.61 -14.06 -17.96
C HIS A 513 -18.28 -13.64 -17.33
N MET A 514 -18.32 -12.70 -16.38
CA MET A 514 -17.11 -12.17 -15.72
C MET A 514 -16.50 -13.13 -14.70
N GLN A 515 -17.33 -13.93 -14.02
CA GLN A 515 -16.83 -15.05 -13.22
C GLN A 515 -16.09 -16.04 -14.11
N LYS A 516 -16.66 -16.39 -15.28
CA LYS A 516 -16.02 -17.34 -16.20
C LYS A 516 -14.69 -16.81 -16.75
N TYR A 517 -14.66 -15.54 -17.13
CA TYR A 517 -13.42 -14.85 -17.51
C TYR A 517 -12.37 -14.94 -16.41
N THR A 518 -12.76 -14.64 -15.17
CA THR A 518 -11.87 -14.67 -14.01
C THR A 518 -11.32 -16.07 -13.71
N GLU A 519 -12.17 -17.10 -13.79
CA GLU A 519 -11.77 -18.50 -13.61
C GLU A 519 -10.79 -18.96 -14.70
N ILE A 520 -11.00 -18.58 -15.96
CA ILE A 520 -10.08 -18.87 -17.07
C ILE A 520 -8.71 -18.25 -16.78
N THR A 521 -8.68 -16.98 -16.38
CA THR A 521 -7.45 -16.28 -16.04
C THR A 521 -6.72 -16.96 -14.87
N ALA A 522 -7.41 -17.22 -13.75
CA ALA A 522 -6.81 -17.85 -12.57
C ALA A 522 -6.31 -19.28 -12.81
N LYS A 523 -6.93 -20.00 -13.76
CA LYS A 523 -6.50 -21.35 -14.17
C LYS A 523 -5.11 -21.32 -14.79
N TYR A 524 -4.85 -20.40 -15.72
CA TYR A 524 -3.62 -20.40 -16.52
C TYR A 524 -2.52 -19.50 -15.97
N PHE A 525 -2.84 -18.45 -15.23
CA PHE A 525 -1.87 -17.50 -14.68
C PHE A 525 -1.71 -17.65 -13.17
N HIS A 526 -0.58 -17.17 -12.65
CA HIS A 526 -0.22 -17.25 -11.23
C HIS A 526 -0.80 -16.10 -10.40
N GLY A 527 -1.32 -15.08 -11.07
CA GLY A 527 -1.83 -13.87 -10.47
C GLY A 527 -2.55 -12.98 -11.48
N VAL A 528 -3.13 -11.90 -10.97
CA VAL A 528 -3.87 -10.91 -11.75
C VAL A 528 -3.44 -9.49 -11.39
N ARG A 529 -3.47 -8.60 -12.38
CA ARG A 529 -3.45 -7.14 -12.18
C ARG A 529 -4.89 -6.62 -12.28
N LEU A 530 -5.34 -5.92 -11.24
CA LEU A 530 -6.63 -5.22 -11.24
C LEU A 530 -6.45 -3.86 -11.92
N ASP A 531 -6.89 -3.78 -13.18
CA ASP A 531 -6.92 -2.54 -13.94
C ASP A 531 -7.94 -1.56 -13.34
N ASN A 532 -7.52 -0.31 -13.13
CA ASN A 532 -8.37 0.74 -12.55
C ASN A 532 -9.20 0.24 -11.35
N CYS A 533 -8.51 -0.34 -10.36
CA CYS A 533 -9.14 -1.01 -9.22
C CYS A 533 -10.05 -0.05 -8.42
N HIS A 534 -9.68 1.22 -8.36
CA HIS A 534 -10.43 2.27 -7.65
C HIS A 534 -11.78 2.59 -8.31
N SER A 535 -11.98 2.24 -9.57
CA SER A 535 -13.29 2.39 -10.25
C SER A 535 -14.12 1.10 -10.25
N THR A 536 -13.57 0.01 -9.71
CA THR A 536 -14.25 -1.29 -9.65
C THR A 536 -15.06 -1.40 -8.36
N PRO A 537 -16.39 -1.66 -8.44
CA PRO A 537 -17.18 -1.85 -7.22
C PRO A 537 -16.62 -2.97 -6.35
N LEU A 538 -16.42 -2.68 -5.06
CA LEU A 538 -15.74 -3.60 -4.13
C LEU A 538 -16.40 -4.98 -4.07
N HIS A 539 -17.73 -5.06 -4.00
CA HIS A 539 -18.45 -6.35 -3.92
C HIS A 539 -18.29 -7.20 -5.18
N VAL A 540 -18.12 -6.58 -6.35
CA VAL A 540 -17.82 -7.27 -7.60
C VAL A 540 -16.41 -7.83 -7.54
N ALA A 541 -15.42 -6.99 -7.24
CA ALA A 541 -14.02 -7.42 -7.15
C ALA A 541 -13.82 -8.50 -6.08
N GLU A 542 -14.49 -8.41 -4.93
CA GLU A 542 -14.49 -9.43 -3.88
C GLU A 542 -14.97 -10.79 -4.42
N ALA A 543 -16.12 -10.82 -5.09
CA ALA A 543 -16.68 -12.06 -5.62
C ALA A 543 -15.82 -12.66 -6.74
N MET A 544 -15.29 -11.84 -7.64
CA MET A 544 -14.42 -12.31 -8.73
C MET A 544 -13.10 -12.85 -8.18
N LEU A 545 -12.47 -12.17 -7.22
CA LEU A 545 -11.23 -12.65 -6.59
C LEU A 545 -11.46 -13.88 -5.72
N ASP A 546 -12.62 -14.02 -5.06
CA ASP A 546 -12.98 -15.24 -4.35
C ASP A 546 -13.12 -16.42 -5.32
N ALA A 547 -13.75 -16.22 -6.48
CA ALA A 547 -13.80 -17.23 -7.55
C ALA A 547 -12.40 -17.57 -8.10
N ALA A 548 -11.54 -16.57 -8.30
CA ALA A 548 -10.16 -16.77 -8.71
C ALA A 548 -9.35 -17.58 -7.69
N LYS A 549 -9.51 -17.26 -6.39
CA LYS A 549 -8.82 -17.94 -5.28
C LYS A 549 -9.34 -19.36 -5.05
N ALA A 550 -10.60 -19.64 -5.38
CA ALA A 550 -11.13 -21.01 -5.40
C ALA A 550 -10.45 -21.89 -6.47
N VAL A 551 -10.06 -21.31 -7.60
CA VAL A 551 -9.25 -21.99 -8.63
C VAL A 551 -7.77 -22.07 -8.21
N ARG A 552 -7.23 -21.00 -7.62
CA ARG A 552 -5.82 -20.89 -7.21
C ARG A 552 -5.68 -20.20 -5.86
N SER A 553 -5.47 -20.98 -4.79
CA SER A 553 -5.40 -20.43 -3.42
C SER A 553 -4.27 -19.43 -3.17
N ASN A 554 -3.11 -19.60 -3.83
CA ASN A 554 -1.97 -18.69 -3.76
C ASN A 554 -1.94 -17.70 -4.94
N LEU A 555 -3.10 -17.16 -5.33
CA LEU A 555 -3.18 -16.15 -6.39
C LEU A 555 -2.47 -14.88 -5.96
N TYR A 556 -1.50 -14.42 -6.75
CA TYR A 556 -0.86 -13.11 -6.57
C TYR A 556 -1.78 -12.02 -7.12
N VAL A 557 -2.11 -11.00 -6.33
CA VAL A 557 -2.99 -9.90 -6.78
C VAL A 557 -2.23 -8.60 -6.69
N ILE A 558 -2.07 -7.92 -7.83
CA ILE A 558 -1.56 -6.55 -7.86
C ILE A 558 -2.67 -5.61 -8.31
N ALA A 559 -2.65 -4.36 -7.85
CA ALA A 559 -3.66 -3.39 -8.21
C ALA A 559 -3.05 -2.03 -8.54
N GLU A 560 -3.60 -1.42 -9.59
CA GLU A 560 -3.48 0.01 -9.82
C GLU A 560 -4.55 0.74 -9.00
N LEU A 561 -4.12 1.39 -7.92
CA LEU A 561 -5.01 1.99 -6.94
C LEU A 561 -4.48 3.36 -6.50
N PHE A 562 -5.23 4.40 -6.86
CA PHE A 562 -4.91 5.79 -6.57
C PHE A 562 -6.12 6.46 -5.91
N THR A 563 -6.30 6.27 -4.60
CA THR A 563 -7.46 6.83 -3.89
C THR A 563 -7.19 8.20 -3.25
N GLY A 564 -5.93 8.68 -3.32
CA GLY A 564 -5.49 9.90 -2.65
C GLY A 564 -5.41 9.80 -1.11
N SER A 565 -5.72 8.63 -0.53
CA SER A 565 -5.69 8.40 0.92
C SER A 565 -5.24 6.98 1.24
N GLU A 566 -4.17 6.84 2.02
CA GLU A 566 -3.67 5.54 2.49
C GLU A 566 -4.74 4.75 3.29
N LEU A 567 -5.61 5.45 4.02
CA LEU A 567 -6.72 4.83 4.74
C LEU A 567 -7.76 4.23 3.78
N ILE A 568 -8.01 4.86 2.63
CA ILE A 568 -8.94 4.35 1.62
C ILE A 568 -8.25 3.23 0.83
N ASP A 569 -6.96 3.37 0.49
CA ASP A 569 -6.17 2.28 -0.09
C ASP A 569 -6.26 1.01 0.77
N ASN A 570 -6.12 1.15 2.10
CA ASN A 570 -6.26 0.04 3.04
C ASN A 570 -7.65 -0.61 3.01
N VAL A 571 -8.73 0.11 2.71
CA VAL A 571 -10.07 -0.49 2.55
C VAL A 571 -10.06 -1.48 1.39
N PHE A 572 -9.49 -1.10 0.24
CA PHE A 572 -9.38 -1.99 -0.92
C PHE A 572 -8.41 -3.15 -0.65
N VAL A 573 -7.22 -2.86 -0.10
CA VAL A 573 -6.22 -3.90 0.21
C VAL A 573 -6.79 -4.91 1.19
N ASN A 574 -7.43 -4.45 2.27
CA ASN A 574 -8.08 -5.31 3.25
C ASN A 574 -9.18 -6.12 2.59
N ARG A 575 -10.17 -5.52 1.92
CA ARG A 575 -11.34 -6.27 1.44
C ARG A 575 -11.02 -7.25 0.30
N LEU A 576 -10.14 -6.85 -0.62
CA LEU A 576 -9.79 -7.63 -1.80
C LEU A 576 -8.64 -8.63 -1.53
N GLY A 577 -7.87 -8.40 -0.47
CA GLY A 577 -6.64 -9.15 -0.20
C GLY A 577 -5.62 -8.94 -1.30
N ILE A 578 -5.36 -7.67 -1.63
CA ILE A 578 -4.35 -7.27 -2.62
C ILE A 578 -2.97 -7.58 -2.05
N SER A 579 -2.15 -8.33 -2.80
CA SER A 579 -0.79 -8.65 -2.42
C SER A 579 0.10 -7.42 -2.53
N SER A 580 0.05 -6.70 -3.66
CA SER A 580 0.93 -5.55 -3.88
C SER A 580 0.22 -4.38 -4.56
N LEU A 581 0.52 -3.15 -4.15
CA LEU A 581 0.08 -1.95 -4.84
C LEU A 581 1.15 -1.45 -5.81
N ILE A 582 0.73 -1.09 -7.02
CA ILE A 582 1.63 -0.49 -8.01
C ILE A 582 2.07 0.89 -7.52
N ARG A 583 3.38 1.15 -7.61
CA ARG A 583 4.02 2.44 -7.35
C ARG A 583 4.93 2.77 -8.54
N GLU A 584 5.01 4.03 -8.92
CA GLU A 584 5.66 4.46 -10.16
C GLU A 584 6.83 5.39 -9.88
N ALA A 585 8.04 5.03 -10.32
CA ALA A 585 9.22 5.90 -10.18
C ALA A 585 9.07 7.18 -11.01
N MET A 586 8.33 7.13 -12.12
CA MET A 586 7.98 8.29 -12.95
C MET A 586 7.15 9.36 -12.23
N SER A 587 6.56 9.05 -11.07
CA SER A 587 5.88 10.05 -10.24
C SER A 587 6.85 11.00 -9.52
N ALA A 588 8.14 10.66 -9.45
CA ALA A 588 9.17 11.52 -8.90
C ALA A 588 9.56 12.61 -9.92
N GLY A 589 9.50 13.87 -9.48
CA GLY A 589 9.91 15.03 -10.28
C GLY A 589 11.42 15.30 -10.28
N ASP A 590 12.16 14.73 -9.32
CA ASP A 590 13.61 14.82 -9.18
C ASP A 590 14.19 13.58 -8.48
N SER A 591 15.51 13.53 -8.38
CA SER A 591 16.24 12.40 -7.77
C SER A 591 15.94 12.23 -6.27
N HIS A 592 15.67 13.33 -5.56
CA HIS A 592 15.36 13.32 -4.14
C HIS A 592 14.00 12.68 -3.87
N GLU A 593 12.98 13.05 -4.64
CA GLU A 593 11.66 12.42 -4.55
C GLU A 593 11.71 10.93 -4.91
N GLU A 594 12.54 10.52 -5.88
CA GLU A 594 12.73 9.10 -6.20
C GLU A 594 13.38 8.34 -5.04
N GLY A 595 14.41 8.91 -4.40
CA GLY A 595 15.01 8.37 -3.18
C GLY A 595 14.02 8.29 -2.01
N ARG A 596 13.12 9.28 -1.87
CA ARG A 596 12.07 9.27 -0.84
C ARG A 596 11.06 8.13 -1.05
N LEU A 597 10.73 7.79 -2.30
CA LEU A 597 9.89 6.63 -2.62
C LEU A 597 10.57 5.33 -2.19
N VAL A 598 11.88 5.17 -2.46
CA VAL A 598 12.66 4.04 -1.97
C VAL A 598 12.67 3.98 -0.44
N TYR A 599 12.89 5.09 0.26
CA TYR A 599 12.87 5.07 1.72
C TYR A 599 11.51 4.61 2.29
N ARG A 600 10.39 5.07 1.68
CA ARG A 600 9.04 4.73 2.14
C ARG A 600 8.68 3.26 1.90
N TYR A 601 9.07 2.71 0.74
CA TYR A 601 8.68 1.35 0.32
C TYR A 601 9.81 0.33 0.47
N GLY A 602 10.99 0.76 0.91
CA GLY A 602 12.24 0.01 0.85
C GLY A 602 12.55 -0.87 2.05
N GLY A 603 11.66 -1.00 3.02
CA GLY A 603 11.82 -1.95 4.14
C GLY A 603 12.14 -1.29 5.49
N GLU A 604 12.80 -2.03 6.38
CA GLU A 604 13.14 -1.55 7.73
C GLU A 604 14.31 -0.55 7.67
N PRO A 605 14.44 0.40 8.62
CA PRO A 605 15.62 1.25 8.66
C PRO A 605 16.89 0.47 9.04
N VAL A 606 18.06 0.87 8.50
CA VAL A 606 19.37 0.31 8.91
C VAL A 606 19.57 0.47 10.40
N GLY A 607 19.89 -0.63 11.08
CA GLY A 607 20.02 -0.67 12.54
C GLY A 607 18.70 -0.86 13.29
N ALA A 608 17.63 -1.28 12.61
CA ALA A 608 16.36 -1.65 13.24
C ALA A 608 16.54 -2.70 14.35
N PHE A 609 15.64 -2.67 15.34
CA PHE A 609 15.72 -3.53 16.52
C PHE A 609 15.45 -5.00 16.18
N VAL A 610 16.06 -5.91 16.94
CA VAL A 610 15.79 -7.34 16.79
C VAL A 610 14.45 -7.68 17.42
N GLN A 611 13.49 -8.03 16.57
CA GLN A 611 12.12 -8.25 16.99
C GLN A 611 11.92 -9.66 17.59
N PRO A 612 11.20 -9.80 18.73
CA PRO A 612 10.93 -11.11 19.33
C PRO A 612 9.94 -11.93 18.50
N SER A 613 9.95 -13.27 18.67
CA SER A 613 9.05 -14.17 17.91
C SER A 613 7.58 -14.01 18.32
N LEU A 614 7.33 -13.80 19.62
CA LEU A 614 6.06 -13.36 20.17
C LEU A 614 6.10 -11.83 20.29
N ARG A 615 5.23 -11.15 19.55
CA ARG A 615 5.14 -9.68 19.57
C ARG A 615 3.72 -9.20 19.20
N PRO A 616 3.38 -7.95 19.50
CA PRO A 616 2.15 -7.34 18.99
C PRO A 616 2.06 -7.43 17.46
N LEU A 617 0.85 -7.56 16.95
CA LEU A 617 0.55 -7.38 15.54
C LEU A 617 0.50 -5.88 15.26
N MET A 618 1.55 -5.36 14.61
CA MET A 618 1.64 -3.95 14.25
C MET A 618 0.97 -3.68 12.90
N PRO A 619 0.36 -2.49 12.71
CA PRO A 619 -0.08 -2.04 11.39
C PRO A 619 1.08 -2.10 10.38
N SER A 620 0.75 -2.39 9.13
CA SER A 620 1.71 -2.50 8.04
C SER A 620 1.28 -1.61 6.87
N ILE A 621 2.24 -1.23 6.04
CA ILE A 621 1.98 -0.58 4.75
C ILE A 621 1.74 -1.68 3.71
N ALA A 622 0.91 -1.42 2.71
CA ALA A 622 0.74 -2.35 1.60
C ALA A 622 2.08 -2.60 0.91
N HIS A 623 2.41 -3.88 0.69
CA HIS A 623 3.62 -4.25 -0.06
C HIS A 623 3.58 -3.61 -1.44
N ALA A 624 4.72 -3.11 -1.92
CA ALA A 624 4.81 -2.35 -3.16
C ALA A 624 5.23 -3.24 -4.34
N MET A 625 4.70 -2.92 -5.51
CA MET A 625 5.26 -3.28 -6.81
C MET A 625 5.81 -2.00 -7.43
N PHE A 626 7.10 -1.74 -7.25
CA PHE A 626 7.72 -0.48 -7.63
C PHE A 626 8.27 -0.55 -9.06
N LEU A 627 7.59 0.11 -9.99
CA LEU A 627 7.89 0.05 -11.42
C LEU A 627 8.75 1.24 -11.83
N ASP A 628 9.83 0.99 -12.60
CA ASP A 628 10.62 2.06 -13.24
C ASP A 628 9.71 2.91 -14.12
N VAL A 629 8.88 2.24 -14.93
CA VAL A 629 7.88 2.82 -15.80
C VAL A 629 6.70 1.86 -15.97
N THR A 630 5.49 2.39 -15.92
CA THR A 630 4.27 1.66 -16.28
C THR A 630 3.97 1.84 -17.76
N HIS A 631 3.07 1.02 -18.31
CA HIS A 631 2.70 1.12 -19.71
C HIS A 631 1.81 2.34 -20.02
N ASP A 632 1.32 3.05 -19.00
CA ASP A 632 0.53 4.27 -19.11
C ASP A 632 1.36 5.55 -18.93
N ASN A 633 2.56 5.43 -18.35
CA ASN A 633 3.45 6.57 -18.20
C ASN A 633 3.87 7.16 -19.55
N GLU A 634 4.14 8.47 -19.54
CA GLU A 634 4.82 9.14 -20.65
C GLU A 634 6.23 8.60 -20.84
N CYS A 635 6.81 8.85 -22.03
CA CYS A 635 8.14 8.35 -22.36
C CYS A 635 9.21 8.95 -21.43
N PRO A 636 9.97 8.15 -20.66
CA PRO A 636 11.00 8.66 -19.75
C PRO A 636 12.10 9.44 -20.46
N ILE A 637 12.42 9.08 -21.70
CA ILE A 637 13.43 9.77 -22.52
C ILE A 637 12.97 11.19 -22.89
N GLN A 638 11.67 11.38 -23.10
CA GLN A 638 11.09 12.68 -23.46
C GLN A 638 10.94 13.59 -22.24
N LEU A 639 10.60 13.02 -21.08
CA LEU A 639 10.44 13.77 -19.83
C LEU A 639 11.76 14.05 -19.12
N ARG A 640 12.72 13.12 -19.22
CA ARG A 640 14.01 13.17 -18.53
C ARG A 640 15.17 13.16 -19.52
N SER A 641 15.82 12.00 -19.69
CA SER A 641 16.90 11.76 -20.65
C SER A 641 17.06 10.26 -20.89
N ALA A 642 17.62 9.88 -22.04
CA ALA A 642 18.02 8.50 -22.30
C ALA A 642 19.04 7.97 -21.27
N LEU A 643 19.87 8.86 -20.70
CA LEU A 643 20.87 8.48 -19.70
C LEU A 643 20.27 8.12 -18.33
N ASP A 644 19.04 8.55 -18.03
CA ASP A 644 18.43 8.37 -16.71
C ASP A 644 17.91 6.95 -16.46
N SER A 645 17.65 6.18 -17.51
CA SER A 645 16.96 4.90 -17.36
C SER A 645 17.73 3.88 -16.52
N LEU A 646 19.07 3.89 -16.61
CA LEU A 646 19.94 3.01 -15.83
C LEU A 646 20.03 3.41 -14.33
N PRO A 647 20.36 4.66 -13.96
CA PRO A 647 20.40 5.06 -12.55
C PRO A 647 19.04 4.97 -11.86
N SER A 648 17.95 5.36 -12.51
CA SER A 648 16.61 5.25 -11.93
C SER A 648 16.21 3.79 -11.71
N SER A 649 16.52 2.91 -12.67
CA SER A 649 16.43 1.45 -12.48
C SER A 649 17.19 0.93 -11.27
N ALA A 650 18.38 1.48 -11.01
CA ALA A 650 19.22 1.04 -9.90
C ALA A 650 18.67 1.51 -8.56
N ILE A 651 18.13 2.74 -8.49
CA ILE A 651 17.43 3.26 -7.31
C ILE A 651 16.23 2.37 -6.97
N VAL A 652 15.36 2.08 -7.96
CA VAL A 652 14.20 1.18 -7.80
C VAL A 652 14.63 -0.21 -7.34
N SER A 653 15.66 -0.79 -7.97
CA SER A 653 16.16 -2.15 -7.64
C SER A 653 16.71 -2.27 -6.21
N MET A 654 17.03 -1.16 -5.56
CA MET A 654 17.53 -1.15 -4.18
C MET A 654 16.43 -1.03 -3.12
N ALA A 655 15.15 -0.93 -3.50
CA ALA A 655 14.05 -1.06 -2.55
C ALA A 655 13.86 -2.54 -2.11
N CYS A 656 13.50 -2.77 -0.83
CA CYS A 656 13.07 -4.10 -0.35
C CYS A 656 11.57 -4.34 -0.64
N CYS A 657 11.20 -4.39 -1.91
CA CYS A 657 9.87 -4.74 -2.38
C CYS A 657 9.95 -5.35 -3.78
N ALA A 658 8.84 -5.83 -4.34
CA ALA A 658 8.81 -6.21 -5.74
C ALA A 658 9.14 -5.02 -6.65
N THR A 659 9.86 -5.27 -7.74
CA THR A 659 10.27 -4.25 -8.72
C THR A 659 9.84 -4.64 -10.13
N GLY A 660 9.83 -3.70 -11.07
CA GLY A 660 9.58 -4.05 -12.47
C GLY A 660 9.63 -2.91 -13.46
N SER A 661 9.28 -3.22 -14.70
CA SER A 661 9.30 -2.26 -15.81
C SER A 661 8.32 -2.64 -16.92
N THR A 662 8.26 -1.82 -17.97
CA THR A 662 7.51 -2.10 -19.19
C THR A 662 8.46 -2.31 -20.36
N ARG A 663 8.18 -3.34 -21.18
CA ARG A 663 8.95 -3.67 -22.38
C ARG A 663 9.08 -2.46 -23.30
N GLY A 664 10.31 -2.12 -23.71
CA GLY A 664 10.66 -0.90 -24.44
C GLY A 664 11.48 0.10 -23.61
N TYR A 665 11.37 0.04 -22.28
CA TYR A 665 12.21 0.85 -21.38
C TYR A 665 13.68 0.43 -21.45
N ASP A 666 13.94 -0.87 -21.27
CA ASP A 666 15.29 -1.45 -21.31
C ASP A 666 15.96 -1.20 -22.66
N GLU A 667 15.19 -1.19 -23.75
CA GLU A 667 15.65 -0.92 -25.11
C GLU A 667 15.88 0.56 -25.40
N LEU A 668 15.47 1.47 -24.51
CA LEU A 668 15.47 2.91 -24.72
C LEU A 668 14.60 3.34 -25.92
N VAL A 669 13.35 2.91 -25.97
CA VAL A 669 12.38 3.35 -26.99
C VAL A 669 12.02 4.83 -26.76
N PRO A 670 12.25 5.75 -27.72
CA PRO A 670 12.17 7.20 -27.49
C PRO A 670 10.76 7.79 -27.62
N HIS A 671 9.72 6.96 -27.52
CA HIS A 671 8.32 7.37 -27.57
C HIS A 671 7.46 6.45 -26.72
N GLN A 672 6.31 6.95 -26.28
CA GLN A 672 5.35 6.14 -25.53
C GLN A 672 4.78 5.02 -26.41
N ILE A 673 4.85 3.78 -25.91
CA ILE A 673 4.29 2.61 -26.59
C ILE A 673 2.79 2.58 -26.29
N SER A 674 2.01 3.18 -27.17
CA SER A 674 0.57 3.37 -26.96
C SER A 674 -0.19 2.03 -26.91
N VAL A 675 -0.92 1.81 -25.81
CA VAL A 675 -1.86 0.67 -25.66
C VAL A 675 -2.95 0.64 -26.73
N VAL A 676 -3.20 1.76 -27.42
CA VAL A 676 -4.18 1.87 -28.50
C VAL A 676 -3.51 1.82 -29.87
N LYS A 677 -2.54 2.70 -30.14
CA LYS A 677 -2.05 2.95 -31.51
C LYS A 677 -0.88 2.07 -31.95
N GLU A 678 -0.17 1.42 -31.02
CA GLU A 678 0.96 0.59 -31.39
C GLU A 678 0.50 -0.77 -31.96
N GLU A 679 1.06 -1.15 -33.11
CA GLU A 679 0.76 -2.43 -33.79
C GLU A 679 2.05 -3.16 -34.19
N ARG A 680 3.22 -2.54 -33.98
CA ARG A 680 4.52 -3.14 -34.27
C ARG A 680 4.85 -4.21 -33.24
N PHE A 681 5.68 -5.16 -33.64
CA PHE A 681 6.07 -6.26 -32.76
C PHE A 681 7.28 -5.92 -31.91
N TYR A 682 7.32 -6.50 -30.73
CA TYR A 682 8.54 -6.50 -29.93
C TYR A 682 9.66 -7.27 -30.64
N PRO A 683 10.91 -6.79 -30.58
CA PRO A 683 12.07 -7.51 -31.09
C PRO A 683 12.27 -8.86 -30.40
N LYS A 684 12.87 -9.82 -31.13
CA LYS A 684 13.23 -11.15 -30.62
C LYS A 684 14.58 -11.12 -29.91
N TRP A 685 14.81 -12.07 -29.00
CA TRP A 685 16.13 -12.23 -28.39
C TRP A 685 17.14 -12.81 -29.39
N ASN A 686 18.26 -12.12 -29.60
CA ASN A 686 19.46 -12.64 -30.25
C ASN A 686 20.70 -12.08 -29.53
N PRO A 687 21.51 -12.92 -28.86
CA PRO A 687 22.70 -12.45 -28.13
C PRO A 687 23.77 -11.84 -29.06
N SER A 688 23.70 -12.12 -30.37
CA SER A 688 24.59 -11.55 -31.40
C SER A 688 23.96 -10.38 -32.15
N ALA A 689 22.82 -9.85 -31.69
CA ALA A 689 22.21 -8.66 -32.29
C ALA A 689 23.18 -7.48 -32.23
N VAL A 690 23.36 -6.82 -33.38
CA VAL A 690 24.08 -5.55 -33.46
C VAL A 690 23.17 -4.40 -33.01
N PRO A 691 23.71 -3.29 -32.46
CA PRO A 691 22.88 -2.18 -31.97
C PRO A 691 21.93 -1.57 -32.99
N SER A 692 22.25 -1.66 -34.29
CA SER A 692 21.42 -1.18 -35.39
C SER A 692 20.29 -2.14 -35.81
N SER A 693 20.19 -3.32 -35.19
CA SER A 693 19.12 -4.29 -35.48
C SER A 693 17.79 -3.79 -34.93
N THR A 694 16.74 -3.76 -35.76
CA THR A 694 15.40 -3.30 -35.35
C THR A 694 14.51 -4.45 -34.88
N GLY A 695 14.65 -5.64 -35.47
CA GLY A 695 13.83 -6.82 -35.16
C GLY A 695 14.41 -7.77 -34.11
N GLU A 696 15.64 -7.53 -33.67
CA GLU A 696 16.34 -8.36 -32.69
C GLU A 696 17.06 -7.50 -31.66
N VAL A 697 17.13 -7.97 -30.42
CA VAL A 697 17.84 -7.31 -29.31
C VAL A 697 18.74 -8.29 -28.58
N GLY A 698 19.80 -7.75 -27.99
CA GLY A 698 20.75 -8.49 -27.16
C GLY A 698 21.32 -7.61 -26.05
N PHE A 699 22.39 -8.05 -25.40
CA PHE A 699 23.01 -7.30 -24.29
C PHE A 699 23.54 -5.91 -24.67
N GLN A 700 23.77 -5.65 -25.96
CA GLN A 700 24.22 -4.35 -26.46
C GLN A 700 23.05 -3.40 -26.83
N SER A 701 21.80 -3.81 -26.62
CA SER A 701 20.63 -2.96 -26.89
C SER A 701 20.24 -2.17 -25.63
N GLY A 702 20.30 -0.85 -25.71
CA GLY A 702 19.90 0.06 -24.62
C GLY A 702 20.62 -0.25 -23.30
N ILE A 703 19.85 -0.47 -22.25
CA ILE A 703 20.31 -0.78 -20.89
C ILE A 703 20.12 -2.26 -20.50
N ILE A 704 19.80 -3.17 -21.43
CA ILE A 704 19.50 -4.58 -21.14
C ILE A 704 20.57 -5.26 -20.27
N ALA A 705 21.86 -5.09 -20.59
CA ALA A 705 22.95 -5.65 -19.79
C ALA A 705 22.97 -5.08 -18.35
N GLY A 706 22.77 -3.77 -18.22
CA GLY A 706 22.65 -3.11 -16.91
C GLY A 706 21.45 -3.63 -16.12
N LYS A 707 20.30 -3.80 -16.78
CA LYS A 707 19.07 -4.28 -16.13
C LYS A 707 19.19 -5.74 -15.69
N GLN A 708 19.88 -6.58 -16.45
CA GLN A 708 20.24 -7.94 -16.02
C GLN A 708 21.03 -7.94 -14.71
N ALA A 709 22.09 -7.14 -14.62
CA ALA A 709 22.92 -7.05 -13.41
C ALA A 709 22.11 -6.53 -12.21
N LEU A 710 21.31 -5.48 -12.41
CA LEU A 710 20.46 -4.90 -11.36
C LEU A 710 19.38 -5.88 -10.87
N ASN A 711 18.69 -6.57 -11.79
CA ASN A 711 17.68 -7.55 -11.43
C ASN A 711 18.27 -8.74 -10.65
N ARG A 712 19.48 -9.19 -11.02
CA ARG A 712 20.19 -10.25 -10.28
C ARG A 712 20.59 -9.78 -8.89
N LEU A 713 21.17 -8.59 -8.78
CA LEU A 713 21.54 -7.99 -7.51
C LEU A 713 20.32 -7.84 -6.58
N HIS A 714 19.22 -7.30 -7.08
CA HIS A 714 17.98 -7.17 -6.33
C HIS A 714 17.48 -8.52 -5.79
N GLN A 715 17.46 -9.55 -6.64
CA GLN A 715 17.04 -10.90 -6.27
C GLN A 715 17.97 -11.54 -5.23
N GLU A 716 19.28 -11.41 -5.39
CA GLU A 716 20.28 -11.87 -4.41
C GLU A 716 20.05 -11.21 -3.05
N LEU A 717 19.99 -9.88 -3.03
CA LEU A 717 19.84 -9.11 -1.79
C LEU A 717 18.55 -9.46 -1.05
N ALA A 718 17.43 -9.59 -1.77
CA ALA A 718 16.17 -10.01 -1.19
C ALA A 718 16.23 -11.45 -0.65
N ALA A 719 16.82 -12.40 -1.41
CA ALA A 719 16.91 -13.81 -1.00
C ALA A 719 17.86 -14.02 0.20
N GLU A 720 18.93 -13.24 0.30
CA GLU A 720 19.93 -13.37 1.37
C GLU A 720 19.55 -12.63 2.67
N GLY A 721 18.50 -11.81 2.61
CA GLY A 721 17.91 -11.12 3.76
C GLY A 721 18.47 -9.73 4.01
N PHE A 722 18.82 -8.99 2.95
CA PHE A 722 19.16 -7.57 3.02
C PHE A 722 17.89 -6.70 3.10
N ILE A 723 17.20 -6.79 4.24
CA ILE A 723 15.85 -6.22 4.44
C ILE A 723 15.85 -4.81 5.04
N GLN A 724 17.02 -4.25 5.35
CA GLN A 724 17.14 -2.92 5.91
C GLN A 724 17.63 -1.92 4.85
N VAL A 725 17.04 -0.72 4.78
CA VAL A 725 17.35 0.33 3.80
C VAL A 725 17.72 1.65 4.47
N TYR A 726 18.67 2.33 3.85
CA TYR A 726 19.03 3.72 4.12
C TYR A 726 19.24 4.43 2.78
N VAL A 727 18.74 5.66 2.68
CA VAL A 727 18.85 6.49 1.46
C VAL A 727 19.55 7.78 1.83
N ASP A 728 20.58 8.12 1.07
CA ASP A 728 21.39 9.32 1.24
C ASP A 728 21.40 10.15 -0.04
N GLN A 729 21.12 11.45 0.08
CA GLN A 729 21.22 12.39 -1.02
C GLN A 729 22.62 13.01 -0.99
N VAL A 730 23.53 12.51 -1.83
CA VAL A 730 24.94 12.91 -1.85
C VAL A 730 25.11 14.30 -2.50
N ASP A 731 24.37 14.55 -3.58
CA ASP A 731 24.24 15.85 -4.26
C ASP A 731 22.89 15.88 -4.99
N ALA A 732 22.48 17.00 -5.60
CA ALA A 732 21.18 17.15 -6.26
C ALA A 732 20.85 16.07 -7.32
N ASP A 733 21.86 15.46 -7.94
CA ASP A 733 21.73 14.43 -8.97
C ASP A 733 22.35 13.08 -8.55
N ILE A 734 22.75 12.92 -7.29
CA ILE A 734 23.43 11.72 -6.79
C ILE A 734 22.71 11.18 -5.58
N VAL A 735 22.15 9.98 -5.73
CA VAL A 735 21.46 9.25 -4.67
C VAL A 735 22.28 8.01 -4.35
N ALA A 736 22.54 7.77 -3.06
CA ALA A 736 23.12 6.52 -2.59
C ALA A 736 22.09 5.73 -1.78
N VAL A 737 21.84 4.49 -2.19
CA VAL A 737 20.94 3.58 -1.48
C VAL A 737 21.74 2.44 -0.87
N THR A 738 21.59 2.24 0.43
CA THR A 738 22.19 1.15 1.18
C THR A 738 21.15 0.09 1.48
N ARG A 739 21.40 -1.17 1.10
CA ARG A 739 20.70 -2.34 1.64
C ARG A 739 21.60 -3.07 2.64
N HIS A 740 21.10 -3.40 3.82
CA HIS A 740 21.86 -4.03 4.91
C HIS A 740 21.23 -5.35 5.35
N CYS A 741 22.05 -6.38 5.54
CA CYS A 741 21.62 -7.65 6.10
C CYS A 741 21.81 -7.65 7.64
N PRO A 742 20.75 -7.63 8.45
CA PRO A 742 20.87 -7.58 9.92
C PRO A 742 21.45 -8.85 10.55
N SER A 743 21.62 -9.93 9.77
CA SER A 743 22.16 -11.20 10.27
C SER A 743 23.66 -11.38 10.02
N THR A 744 24.18 -10.90 8.89
CA THR A 744 25.59 -10.97 8.52
C THR A 744 26.32 -9.63 8.69
N HIS A 745 25.56 -8.53 8.78
CA HIS A 745 26.04 -7.14 8.76
C HIS A 745 26.84 -6.75 7.52
N GLN A 746 26.71 -7.52 6.44
CA GLN A 746 27.10 -7.04 5.13
C GLN A 746 26.08 -6.01 4.63
N SER A 747 26.58 -5.03 3.87
CA SER A 747 25.78 -4.02 3.22
C SER A 747 26.13 -3.95 1.74
N VAL A 748 25.16 -3.56 0.93
CA VAL A 748 25.40 -3.13 -0.45
C VAL A 748 25.01 -1.67 -0.57
N VAL A 749 25.96 -0.84 -0.99
CA VAL A 749 25.76 0.59 -1.22
C VAL A 749 25.82 0.84 -2.72
N THR A 750 24.70 1.28 -3.28
CA THR A 750 24.58 1.62 -4.70
C THR A 750 24.48 3.12 -4.84
N VAL A 751 25.44 3.72 -5.54
CA VAL A 751 25.51 5.14 -5.85
C VAL A 751 25.05 5.35 -7.29
N CYS A 752 24.01 6.15 -7.46
CA CYS A 752 23.35 6.43 -8.72
C CYS A 752 23.51 7.91 -9.05
N ARG A 753 24.14 8.23 -10.18
CA ARG A 753 24.15 9.59 -10.72
C ARG A 753 23.10 9.71 -11.80
N THR A 754 21.96 10.29 -11.43
CA THR A 754 20.77 10.43 -12.26
C THR A 754 20.97 11.44 -13.38
N ALA A 755 20.05 11.43 -14.35
CA ALA A 755 20.03 12.36 -15.48
C ALA A 755 18.61 12.85 -15.78
N PHE A 756 17.93 13.44 -14.79
CA PHE A 756 16.56 13.98 -14.92
C PHE A 756 16.40 15.06 -15.99
N TRP A 757 17.51 15.65 -16.44
CA TRP A 757 17.56 16.64 -17.51
C TRP A 757 18.48 16.18 -18.64
N ASP A 758 18.12 16.44 -19.90
CA ASP A 758 19.00 16.10 -21.03
C ASP A 758 20.36 16.84 -20.93
N PRO A 759 21.50 16.15 -20.82
CA PRO A 759 22.82 16.77 -20.76
C PRO A 759 23.18 17.63 -21.98
N LYS A 760 22.47 17.48 -23.11
CA LYS A 760 22.63 18.36 -24.29
C LYS A 760 22.09 19.76 -24.05
N THR A 761 21.18 19.91 -23.08
CA THR A 761 20.52 21.19 -22.74
C THR A 761 20.78 21.66 -21.31
N HIS A 762 21.26 20.77 -20.44
CA HIS A 762 21.51 21.02 -19.02
C HIS A 762 22.96 20.73 -18.63
N THR A 763 23.54 21.59 -17.79
CA THR A 763 24.92 21.45 -17.31
C THR A 763 24.93 20.88 -15.89
N TYR A 764 25.36 19.63 -15.77
CA TYR A 764 25.52 18.96 -14.48
C TYR A 764 26.77 19.43 -13.71
N ASN A 765 26.71 19.42 -12.38
CA ASN A 765 27.86 19.73 -11.52
C ASN A 765 29.03 18.76 -11.78
N THR A 766 30.20 19.27 -12.17
CA THR A 766 31.37 18.43 -12.44
C THR A 766 32.18 18.09 -11.19
N ASN A 767 32.00 18.85 -10.10
CA ASN A 767 32.70 18.64 -8.85
C ASN A 767 31.86 17.75 -7.92
N ILE A 768 32.12 16.45 -7.99
CA ILE A 768 31.41 15.45 -7.19
C ILE A 768 32.08 15.34 -5.82
N PRO A 769 31.34 15.50 -4.70
CA PRO A 769 31.93 15.33 -3.37
C PRO A 769 32.40 13.88 -3.17
N PRO A 770 33.48 13.65 -2.39
CA PRO A 770 33.86 12.30 -2.00
C PRO A 770 32.76 11.68 -1.12
N MET A 771 32.67 10.35 -1.15
CA MET A 771 31.75 9.60 -0.30
C MET A 771 32.53 8.86 0.79
N PHE A 772 31.96 8.83 2.00
CA PHE A 772 32.52 8.17 3.16
C PHE A 772 31.69 6.93 3.48
N ILE A 773 32.20 5.75 3.17
CA ILE A 773 31.48 4.49 3.38
C ILE A 773 31.96 3.83 4.69
N PRO A 774 31.08 3.62 5.69
CA PRO A 774 31.44 2.90 6.90
C PRO A 774 31.65 1.41 6.63
N GLY A 775 32.79 0.87 7.06
CA GLY A 775 33.16 -0.52 6.84
C GLY A 775 34.18 -0.69 5.72
N LYS A 776 34.50 -1.94 5.42
CA LYS A 776 35.49 -2.32 4.41
C LYS A 776 34.79 -2.72 3.12
N ILE A 777 35.15 -2.10 2.01
CA ILE A 777 34.70 -2.48 0.68
C ILE A 777 35.39 -3.80 0.30
N GLU A 778 34.59 -4.83 0.10
CA GLU A 778 35.05 -6.16 -0.31
C GLU A 778 35.26 -6.21 -1.83
N GLU A 779 34.30 -5.67 -2.58
CA GLU A 779 34.29 -5.65 -4.04
C GLU A 779 33.42 -4.51 -4.59
N VAL A 780 33.66 -4.15 -5.85
CA VAL A 780 32.68 -3.45 -6.68
C VAL A 780 31.84 -4.52 -7.37
N ILE A 781 30.60 -4.68 -6.91
CA ILE A 781 29.65 -5.66 -7.48
C ILE A 781 29.33 -5.29 -8.93
N LEU A 782 29.14 -4.00 -9.19
CA LEU A 782 28.75 -3.45 -10.48
C LEU A 782 29.32 -2.04 -10.63
N GLU A 783 30.01 -1.74 -11.72
CA GLU A 783 30.14 -0.37 -12.24
C GLU A 783 29.54 -0.33 -13.65
N ALA A 784 28.57 0.54 -13.86
CA ALA A 784 27.84 0.65 -15.13
C ALA A 784 27.60 2.09 -15.52
N ARG A 785 27.69 2.38 -16.82
CA ARG A 785 27.44 3.70 -17.38
C ARG A 785 26.78 3.61 -18.74
N THR A 786 25.71 4.37 -18.92
CA THR A 786 25.11 4.59 -20.24
C THR A 786 26.05 5.49 -21.07
N VAL A 787 26.43 5.03 -22.26
CA VAL A 787 27.34 5.75 -23.17
C VAL A 787 26.77 5.84 -24.58
N GLU A 788 27.06 6.96 -25.24
CA GLU A 788 26.74 7.18 -26.65
C GLU A 788 27.81 6.53 -27.54
N ARG A 789 27.40 5.83 -28.60
CA ARG A 789 28.21 5.07 -29.56
C ARG A 789 27.88 5.53 -30.98
N ALA A 790 28.83 5.33 -31.90
CA ALA A 790 28.61 5.56 -33.32
C ALA A 790 27.78 4.42 -33.93
N ALA A 791 26.44 4.52 -33.86
CA ALA A 791 25.52 3.48 -34.35
C ALA A 791 24.40 3.99 -35.29
N GLY A 792 24.52 5.23 -35.79
CA GLY A 792 23.48 5.90 -36.57
C GLY A 792 22.46 6.63 -35.69
N SER A 793 21.62 7.47 -36.29
CA SER A 793 20.51 8.12 -35.58
C SER A 793 19.28 7.22 -35.55
N TYR A 794 18.48 7.34 -34.51
CA TYR A 794 17.20 6.64 -34.42
C TYR A 794 16.27 6.93 -35.61
N GLU A 795 15.77 5.86 -36.24
CA GLU A 795 14.66 5.89 -37.17
C GLU A 795 13.59 4.91 -36.69
N LYS A 796 12.32 5.34 -36.70
CA LYS A 796 11.20 4.52 -36.25
C LYS A 796 10.93 3.41 -37.28
N ASP A 797 11.20 2.15 -36.90
CA ASP A 797 10.94 0.98 -37.75
C ASP A 797 9.43 0.78 -37.98
N LYS A 798 9.07 0.22 -39.14
CA LYS A 798 7.67 0.03 -39.56
C LYS A 798 7.01 -1.19 -38.94
N ASP A 799 7.79 -2.21 -38.64
CA ASP A 799 7.30 -3.53 -38.22
C ASP A 799 7.69 -3.84 -36.77
N TYR A 800 8.77 -3.23 -36.26
CA TYR A 800 9.29 -3.49 -34.92
C TYR A 800 9.34 -2.25 -34.02
N ILE A 801 9.18 -2.49 -32.72
CA ILE A 801 9.38 -1.47 -31.69
C ILE A 801 10.88 -1.43 -31.36
N ASN A 802 11.63 -0.59 -32.08
CA ASN A 802 13.07 -0.42 -31.90
C ASN A 802 13.42 0.74 -30.96
N GLY A 803 14.55 0.61 -30.26
CA GLY A 803 15.12 1.62 -29.38
C GLY A 803 16.19 2.48 -30.04
N LEU A 804 16.81 3.37 -29.25
CA LEU A 804 17.93 4.21 -29.70
C LEU A 804 19.19 3.36 -29.94
N PRO A 805 19.68 3.20 -31.19
CA PRO A 805 20.87 2.38 -31.47
C PRO A 805 22.17 3.00 -30.93
N GLU A 806 22.21 4.32 -30.76
CA GLU A 806 23.40 5.06 -30.33
C GLU A 806 23.68 4.95 -28.83
N TYR A 807 22.79 4.39 -28.00
CA TYR A 807 23.05 4.23 -26.56
C TYR A 807 23.27 2.77 -26.18
N THR A 808 24.33 2.52 -25.44
CA THR A 808 24.68 1.20 -24.87
C THR A 808 25.18 1.37 -23.44
N VAL A 809 25.33 0.28 -22.70
CA VAL A 809 25.92 0.31 -21.35
C VAL A 809 27.33 -0.27 -21.38
N GLU A 810 28.29 0.51 -20.87
CA GLU A 810 29.59 -0.02 -20.43
C GLU A 810 29.41 -0.58 -19.02
N ILE A 811 29.68 -1.87 -18.83
CA ILE A 811 29.47 -2.57 -17.58
C ILE A 811 30.68 -3.44 -17.21
N LYS A 812 31.01 -3.46 -15.93
CA LYS A 812 31.87 -4.47 -15.30
C LYS A 812 31.23 -4.93 -14.00
N GLU A 813 31.37 -6.22 -13.71
CA GLU A 813 30.80 -6.86 -12.53
C GLU A 813 31.90 -7.56 -11.75
N HIS A 814 31.77 -7.61 -10.42
CA HIS A 814 32.66 -8.32 -9.49
C HIS A 814 34.15 -8.02 -9.68
N ILE A 815 34.52 -6.74 -9.63
CA ILE A 815 35.91 -6.30 -9.74
C ILE A 815 36.47 -5.81 -8.40
N PRO A 816 37.78 -5.95 -8.17
CA PRO A 816 38.45 -5.27 -7.06
C PRO A 816 38.33 -3.74 -7.18
N LEU A 817 38.28 -3.04 -6.05
CA LEU A 817 38.16 -1.57 -6.01
C LEU A 817 39.27 -0.86 -6.80
N GLN A 818 40.47 -1.43 -6.85
CA GLN A 818 41.62 -0.87 -7.56
C GLN A 818 41.47 -0.91 -9.09
N GLU A 819 40.61 -1.79 -9.61
CA GLU A 819 40.35 -1.95 -11.05
C GLU A 819 39.17 -1.10 -11.56
N SER A 820 38.45 -0.45 -10.64
CA SER A 820 37.32 0.42 -10.98
C SER A 820 37.79 1.63 -11.80
N ALA A 821 37.04 1.93 -12.86
CA ALA A 821 37.27 3.13 -13.66
C ALA A 821 36.47 4.32 -13.14
N VAL A 822 35.41 4.08 -12.35
CA VAL A 822 34.49 5.11 -11.86
C VAL A 822 35.02 5.78 -10.59
N VAL A 823 35.66 5.02 -9.70
CA VAL A 823 36.16 5.49 -8.40
C VAL A 823 37.63 5.16 -8.16
N LYS A 824 38.26 5.96 -7.30
CA LYS A 824 39.56 5.66 -6.69
C LYS A 824 39.44 5.72 -5.17
N GLN A 825 40.08 4.78 -4.50
CA GLN A 825 40.30 4.83 -3.06
C GLN A 825 41.26 5.98 -2.74
N ALA A 826 40.85 6.90 -1.87
CA ALA A 826 41.67 8.03 -1.45
C ALA A 826 42.44 7.67 -0.17
N GLU A 827 41.81 7.84 1.00
CA GLU A 827 42.38 7.54 2.31
C GLU A 827 41.40 6.66 3.12
N VAL A 828 41.97 5.78 3.94
CA VAL A 828 41.20 5.08 4.98
C VAL A 828 41.30 5.92 6.23
N THR A 829 40.17 6.47 6.70
CA THR A 829 40.14 7.28 7.91
C THR A 829 39.44 6.53 9.03
N SER A 830 40.01 6.59 10.23
CA SER A 830 39.38 6.08 11.44
C SER A 830 38.81 7.26 12.22
N LYS A 831 37.49 7.45 12.16
CA LYS A 831 36.80 8.51 12.92
C LYS A 831 36.38 7.97 14.29
N GLY A 832 37.33 7.88 15.22
CA GLY A 832 37.07 7.49 16.61
C GLY A 832 37.26 6.01 16.91
N ARG A 833 36.74 5.55 18.06
CA ARG A 833 36.87 4.14 18.49
C ARG A 833 35.92 3.29 17.63
N SER A 834 36.46 2.61 16.62
CA SER A 834 35.79 1.58 15.79
C SER A 834 35.01 2.01 14.54
N GLU A 835 35.13 3.26 14.07
CA GLU A 835 34.58 3.65 12.77
C GLU A 835 35.68 3.65 11.71
N PHE A 836 35.91 2.46 11.14
CA PHE A 836 36.66 2.33 9.89
C PHE A 836 35.79 2.88 8.75
N VAL A 837 36.27 3.92 8.09
CA VAL A 837 35.54 4.57 7.00
C VAL A 837 36.47 4.69 5.80
N GLU A 838 36.03 4.16 4.66
CA GLU A 838 36.74 4.30 3.39
C GLU A 838 36.24 5.53 2.65
N GLU A 839 37.17 6.44 2.34
CA GLU A 839 36.90 7.58 1.48
C GLU A 839 37.05 7.18 0.01
N ILE A 840 35.98 7.40 -0.74
CA ILE A 840 35.90 7.13 -2.17
C ILE A 840 35.83 8.45 -2.93
N SER A 841 36.76 8.65 -3.85
CA SER A 841 36.74 9.77 -4.80
C SER A 841 36.20 9.31 -6.15
N PHE A 842 35.18 10.00 -6.65
CA PHE A 842 34.60 9.73 -7.97
C PHE A 842 35.43 10.37 -9.08
N GLN A 843 35.84 9.57 -10.07
CA GLN A 843 36.65 9.98 -11.21
C GLN A 843 35.84 10.07 -12.51
N LYS A 844 34.99 9.06 -12.77
CA LYS A 844 34.20 8.95 -14.01
C LYS A 844 32.71 8.69 -13.76
N LEU A 845 32.19 9.11 -12.62
CA LEU A 845 30.76 9.05 -12.33
C LEU A 845 30.04 10.15 -13.13
N THR A 846 29.76 9.93 -14.41
CA THR A 846 29.02 10.89 -15.27
C THR A 846 27.51 10.72 -15.09
N PRO A 847 26.66 11.67 -15.52
CA PRO A 847 25.21 11.44 -15.58
C PRO A 847 24.89 10.13 -16.31
N GLY A 848 23.97 9.33 -15.77
CA GLY A 848 23.67 7.98 -16.27
C GLY A 848 24.63 6.89 -15.79
N SER A 849 25.28 7.08 -14.64
CA SER A 849 26.21 6.09 -14.05
C SER A 849 25.66 5.48 -12.77
N VAL A 850 26.03 4.22 -12.54
CA VAL A 850 25.71 3.43 -11.34
C VAL A 850 26.97 2.72 -10.88
N ILE A 851 27.22 2.71 -9.58
CA ILE A 851 28.24 1.84 -8.97
C ILE A 851 27.71 1.24 -7.67
N ALA A 852 27.89 -0.07 -7.49
CA ALA A 852 27.47 -0.80 -6.30
C ALA A 852 28.66 -1.48 -5.61
N PHE A 853 28.76 -1.30 -4.30
CA PHE A 853 29.83 -1.85 -3.46
C PHE A 853 29.29 -2.90 -2.51
N ARG A 854 29.99 -4.02 -2.35
CA ARG A 854 29.78 -4.92 -1.21
C ARG A 854 30.65 -4.48 -0.06
N ILE A 855 30.06 -4.30 1.11
CA ILE A 855 30.75 -3.76 2.28
C ILE A 855 30.54 -4.70 3.46
N SER A 856 31.63 -5.09 4.10
CA SER A 856 31.60 -5.74 5.40
C SER A 856 31.84 -4.72 6.51
N LEU A 857 31.51 -5.11 7.74
CA LEU A 857 32.08 -4.40 8.89
C LEU A 857 33.61 -4.45 8.86
N ASP A 858 34.25 -3.53 9.57
CA ASP A 858 35.67 -3.64 9.91
C ASP A 858 35.97 -5.04 10.50
N PRO A 859 37.11 -5.69 10.19
CA PRO A 859 37.40 -7.04 10.67
C PRO A 859 37.31 -7.21 12.19
N ASN A 860 37.74 -6.21 12.96
CA ASN A 860 37.61 -6.24 14.41
C ASN A 860 36.14 -6.07 14.84
N ALA A 861 35.42 -5.11 14.26
CA ALA A 861 33.99 -4.93 14.52
C ALA A 861 33.16 -6.19 14.16
N GLN A 862 33.46 -6.84 13.04
CA GLN A 862 32.82 -8.08 12.60
C GLN A 862 33.05 -9.21 13.60
N LYS A 863 34.30 -9.39 14.05
CA LYS A 863 34.64 -10.37 15.10
C LYS A 863 33.87 -10.08 16.38
N VAL A 864 33.88 -8.84 16.85
CA VAL A 864 33.22 -8.41 18.09
C VAL A 864 31.70 -8.60 18.02
N VAL A 865 31.05 -8.22 16.92
CA VAL A 865 29.61 -8.46 16.71
C VAL A 865 29.33 -9.97 16.68
N GLY A 866 30.17 -10.76 16.01
CA GLY A 866 30.04 -12.22 15.97
C GLY A 866 30.12 -12.85 17.37
N VAL A 867 31.06 -12.40 18.20
CA VAL A 867 31.20 -12.83 19.61
C VAL A 867 29.99 -12.39 20.43
N LEU A 868 29.53 -11.15 20.27
CA LEU A 868 28.34 -10.65 20.97
C LEU A 868 27.10 -11.49 20.62
N ARG A 869 26.92 -11.83 19.33
CA ARG A 869 25.86 -12.72 18.85
C ARG A 869 26.00 -14.14 19.39
N HIS A 870 27.21 -14.66 19.55
CA HIS A 870 27.45 -15.96 20.18
C HIS A 870 26.92 -15.99 21.61
N TYR A 871 27.25 -14.99 22.44
CA TYR A 871 26.71 -14.91 23.80
C TYR A 871 25.19 -14.67 23.82
N LEU A 872 24.65 -13.85 22.91
CA LEU A 872 23.20 -13.64 22.81
C LEU A 872 22.44 -14.89 22.34
N SER A 873 23.11 -15.83 21.65
CA SER A 873 22.48 -17.06 21.15
C SER A 873 21.95 -17.98 22.26
N GLN A 874 22.42 -17.79 23.50
CA GLN A 874 21.89 -18.48 24.69
C GLN A 874 20.43 -18.08 24.99
N PHE A 875 20.01 -16.89 24.58
CA PHE A 875 18.66 -16.36 24.81
C PHE A 875 17.73 -16.55 23.62
N SER A 876 18.28 -16.51 22.39
CA SER A 876 17.49 -16.67 21.17
C SER A 876 18.31 -17.27 20.03
N PRO A 877 17.78 -18.26 19.30
CA PRO A 877 18.48 -18.87 18.17
C PRO A 877 18.68 -17.89 16.99
N LYS A 878 17.97 -16.75 16.96
CA LYS A 878 18.10 -15.72 15.92
C LYS A 878 19.52 -15.13 15.83
N TYR A 879 20.27 -15.17 16.92
CA TYR A 879 21.66 -14.68 16.95
C TYR A 879 22.69 -15.71 16.45
N ARG A 880 22.30 -16.97 16.16
CA ARG A 880 23.25 -18.00 15.70
C ARG A 880 23.84 -17.71 14.31
N ARG A 881 23.03 -17.17 13.39
CA ARG A 881 23.56 -16.78 12.07
C ARG A 881 24.51 -15.60 12.27
N GLY A 882 25.73 -15.69 11.73
CA GLY A 882 26.77 -14.67 11.92
C GLY A 882 27.44 -14.67 13.29
N SER A 883 27.16 -15.63 14.18
CA SER A 883 27.88 -15.74 15.46
C SER A 883 29.27 -16.35 15.27
N VAL A 884 30.23 -15.90 16.07
CA VAL A 884 31.62 -16.39 16.09
C VAL A 884 31.98 -16.77 17.52
N VAL A 885 32.66 -17.91 17.70
CA VAL A 885 33.09 -18.37 19.03
C VAL A 885 34.14 -17.41 19.60
N ASP A 886 34.01 -17.08 20.88
CA ASP A 886 35.01 -16.28 21.59
C ASP A 886 36.23 -17.14 21.92
N GLU A 887 37.39 -16.78 21.36
CA GLU A 887 38.65 -17.50 21.58
C GLU A 887 39.22 -17.24 22.98
N ASN A 888 38.92 -16.07 23.57
CA ASN A 888 39.43 -15.64 24.87
C ASN A 888 38.28 -15.12 25.75
N PRO A 889 37.32 -16.00 26.12
CA PRO A 889 36.13 -15.59 26.85
C PRO A 889 36.48 -15.04 28.24
N PRO A 890 35.97 -13.85 28.62
CA PRO A 890 36.01 -13.39 30.00
C PRO A 890 35.41 -14.45 30.93
N GLU A 891 36.08 -14.74 32.05
CA GLU A 891 35.67 -15.84 32.96
C GLU A 891 34.19 -15.72 33.40
N ILE A 892 33.70 -14.50 33.57
CA ILE A 892 32.31 -14.24 33.96
C ILE A 892 31.29 -14.65 32.88
N LEU A 893 31.65 -14.62 31.59
CA LEU A 893 30.79 -14.99 30.47
C LEU A 893 30.75 -16.50 30.20
N LEU A 894 31.70 -17.27 30.76
CA LEU A 894 31.67 -18.74 30.73
C LEU A 894 30.51 -19.32 31.56
N LYS A 895 30.00 -18.54 32.52
CA LYS A 895 28.86 -18.91 33.36
C LYS A 895 27.57 -18.42 32.69
N PRO A 896 26.57 -19.28 32.43
CA PRO A 896 25.27 -18.85 31.94
C PRO A 896 24.67 -17.78 32.85
N LEU A 897 24.10 -16.72 32.28
CA LEU A 897 23.55 -15.60 33.06
C LEU A 897 22.50 -16.08 34.07
N ALA A 898 21.69 -17.08 33.70
CA ALA A 898 20.69 -17.69 34.57
C ALA A 898 21.29 -18.28 35.87
N GLN A 899 22.53 -18.78 35.84
CA GLN A 899 23.21 -19.29 37.03
C GLN A 899 23.62 -18.14 37.97
N LEU A 900 24.09 -17.02 37.43
CA LEU A 900 24.40 -15.83 38.24
C LEU A 900 23.13 -15.24 38.85
N MET A 901 22.07 -15.11 38.04
CA MET A 901 20.77 -14.59 38.48
C MET A 901 20.11 -15.46 39.56
N SER A 902 20.31 -16.78 39.53
CA SER A 902 19.73 -17.70 40.53
C SER A 902 20.24 -17.50 41.96
N LYS A 903 21.36 -16.78 42.13
CA LYS A 903 21.94 -16.46 43.45
C LYS A 903 21.39 -15.17 44.06
N LEU A 904 20.69 -14.35 43.26
CA LEU A 904 20.14 -13.08 43.73
C LEU A 904 18.94 -13.33 44.64
N THR A 905 18.78 -12.49 45.65
CA THR A 905 17.57 -12.43 46.48
C THR A 905 16.51 -11.52 45.85
N LEU A 906 15.28 -11.53 46.38
CA LEU A 906 14.26 -10.57 45.95
C LEU A 906 14.67 -9.10 46.22
N ALA A 907 15.48 -8.84 47.25
CA ALA A 907 16.02 -7.52 47.53
C ALA A 907 17.08 -7.09 46.50
N ASP A 908 17.91 -8.02 46.05
CA ASP A 908 18.84 -7.78 44.94
C ASP A 908 18.08 -7.47 43.64
N LEU A 909 17.00 -8.19 43.38
CA LEU A 909 16.15 -8.00 42.20
C LEU A 909 15.40 -6.66 42.22
N ASN A 910 15.04 -6.14 43.40
CA ASN A 910 14.58 -4.75 43.53
C ASN A 910 15.62 -3.77 42.99
N PHE A 911 16.88 -3.93 43.40
CA PHE A 911 17.96 -3.05 42.97
C PHE A 911 18.20 -3.16 41.46
N LEU A 912 18.27 -4.38 40.93
CA LEU A 912 18.51 -4.65 39.50
C LEU A 912 17.39 -4.09 38.60
N LEU A 913 16.13 -4.29 38.97
CA LEU A 913 14.99 -3.98 38.12
C LEU A 913 14.44 -2.55 38.31
N PHE A 914 14.37 -2.04 39.54
CA PHE A 914 13.60 -0.84 39.86
C PHE A 914 14.46 0.31 40.39
N ARG A 915 14.36 0.66 41.68
CA ARG A 915 14.94 1.86 42.32
C ARG A 915 14.56 3.17 41.64
N CYS A 916 13.64 3.90 42.25
CA CYS A 916 13.29 5.25 41.80
C CYS A 916 14.43 6.26 42.06
N ASP A 917 14.30 7.49 41.54
CA ASP A 917 15.35 8.51 41.63
C ASP A 917 15.77 8.83 43.08
N SER A 918 14.82 8.92 44.01
CA SER A 918 15.12 9.20 45.43
C SER A 918 15.85 8.04 46.10
N GLU A 919 15.50 6.80 45.74
CA GLU A 919 16.15 5.60 46.24
C GLU A 919 17.60 5.49 45.73
N GLU A 920 17.84 5.76 44.45
CA GLU A 920 19.20 5.81 43.88
C GLU A 920 20.05 6.95 44.50
N GLN A 921 19.44 8.11 44.77
CA GLN A 921 20.14 9.23 45.41
C GLN A 921 20.58 8.92 46.84
N GLU A 922 19.82 8.12 47.58
CA GLU A 922 20.20 7.66 48.93
C GLU A 922 21.55 6.93 48.91
N ASP A 923 21.77 6.14 47.86
CA ASP A 923 23.03 5.41 47.60
C ASP A 923 24.13 6.29 46.97
N GLY A 924 23.89 7.59 46.78
CA GLY A 924 24.83 8.55 46.19
C GLY A 924 24.81 8.63 44.67
N GLY A 925 23.80 8.04 44.01
CA GLY A 925 23.61 8.07 42.56
C GLY A 925 22.40 8.92 42.12
N GLY A 926 21.64 8.41 41.16
CA GLY A 926 20.41 9.00 40.63
C GLY A 926 19.95 8.27 39.37
N CYS A 927 18.70 8.47 38.94
CA CYS A 927 18.24 7.90 37.67
C CYS A 927 18.84 8.66 36.48
N TYR A 928 19.16 7.94 35.41
CA TYR A 928 19.76 8.52 34.21
C TYR A 928 18.82 9.52 33.52
N SER A 929 19.36 10.68 33.13
CA SER A 929 18.63 11.71 32.40
C SER A 929 19.01 11.69 30.92
N ILE A 930 18.05 11.42 30.04
CA ILE A 930 18.29 11.35 28.60
C ILE A 930 18.28 12.78 28.02
N PRO A 931 19.37 13.23 27.37
CA PRO A 931 19.42 14.57 26.78
C PRO A 931 18.27 14.81 25.78
N GLY A 932 17.60 15.96 25.90
CA GLY A 932 16.48 16.32 25.01
C GLY A 932 15.16 15.57 25.28
N TRP A 933 15.07 14.80 26.35
CA TRP A 933 13.86 14.05 26.74
C TRP A 933 13.63 14.13 28.26
N GLU A 934 13.32 13.02 28.93
CA GLU A 934 13.11 12.97 30.38
C GLU A 934 14.09 12.04 31.12
N LYS A 935 14.04 12.12 32.46
CA LYS A 935 14.73 11.21 33.35
C LYS A 935 13.99 9.87 33.44
N LEU A 936 14.73 8.77 33.42
CA LEU A 936 14.15 7.43 33.62
C LEU A 936 13.40 7.35 34.96
N LYS A 937 12.25 6.67 34.97
CA LYS A 937 11.44 6.49 36.18
C LYS A 937 12.13 5.60 37.22
N TYR A 938 12.96 4.67 36.75
CA TYR A 938 13.76 3.74 37.54
C TYR A 938 15.21 3.75 37.05
N GLY A 939 16.16 3.57 37.97
CA GLY A 939 17.58 3.42 37.65
C GLY A 939 17.92 2.02 37.17
N GLY A 940 17.10 1.03 37.52
CA GLY A 940 17.19 -0.35 37.06
C GLY A 940 16.59 -0.61 35.68
N LEU A 941 16.64 -1.88 35.27
CA LEU A 941 16.30 -2.32 33.91
C LEU A 941 14.84 -2.01 33.51
N GLN A 942 13.90 -1.98 34.46
CA GLN A 942 12.50 -1.62 34.20
C GLN A 942 12.41 -0.22 33.58
N GLY A 943 13.24 0.71 34.04
CA GLY A 943 13.24 2.09 33.54
C GLY A 943 13.50 2.14 32.04
N LEU A 944 14.43 1.32 31.54
CA LEU A 944 14.73 1.19 30.11
C LEU A 944 13.68 0.39 29.35
N MET A 945 13.21 -0.72 29.94
CA MET A 945 12.21 -1.59 29.31
C MET A 945 10.88 -0.89 29.07
N SER A 946 10.48 0.03 29.96
CA SER A 946 9.30 0.87 29.76
C SER A 946 9.44 1.81 28.56
N VAL A 947 10.65 2.27 28.21
CA VAL A 947 10.87 3.08 27.00
C VAL A 947 10.91 2.18 25.75
N PHE A 948 11.62 1.04 25.83
CA PHE A 948 11.72 0.11 24.70
C PHE A 948 10.40 -0.59 24.36
N ALA A 949 9.43 -0.63 25.27
CA ALA A 949 8.09 -1.15 25.01
C ALA A 949 7.41 -0.45 23.82
N ASP A 950 7.65 0.86 23.65
CA ASP A 950 7.13 1.65 22.53
C ASP A 950 8.14 1.80 21.39
N VAL A 951 9.41 2.04 21.72
CA VAL A 951 10.46 2.30 20.72
C VAL A 951 10.75 1.08 19.85
N ARG A 952 10.79 -0.13 20.44
CA ARG A 952 11.18 -1.36 19.73
C ARG A 952 10.13 -1.80 18.71
N PRO A 953 8.82 -1.95 19.03
CA PRO A 953 7.85 -2.43 18.05
C PRO A 953 7.66 -1.49 16.85
N ASN A 954 7.92 -0.20 17.05
CA ASN A 954 7.82 0.84 16.03
C ASN A 954 9.13 1.11 15.27
N ASN A 955 10.25 0.45 15.64
CA ASN A 955 11.58 0.76 15.13
C ASN A 955 11.91 2.27 15.17
N ASP A 956 11.55 2.96 16.26
CA ASP A 956 11.79 4.41 16.42
C ASP A 956 13.27 4.69 16.75
N LEU A 957 14.13 4.55 15.74
CA LEU A 957 15.54 4.87 15.82
C LEU A 957 15.79 6.39 15.97
N GLY A 958 14.77 7.22 15.76
CA GLY A 958 14.79 8.67 15.95
C GLY A 958 14.66 9.10 17.40
N HIS A 959 14.21 8.20 18.30
CA HIS A 959 14.03 8.51 19.72
C HIS A 959 15.32 9.06 20.38
N PRO A 960 15.24 10.05 21.30
CA PRO A 960 16.40 10.62 21.99
C PRO A 960 17.29 9.60 22.72
N LEU A 961 16.70 8.51 23.23
CA LEU A 961 17.43 7.36 23.79
C LEU A 961 18.42 6.75 22.78
N CYS A 962 17.95 6.51 21.55
CA CYS A 962 18.76 5.95 20.47
C CYS A 962 19.86 6.92 20.05
N ALA A 963 19.56 8.23 20.00
CA ALA A 963 20.55 9.26 19.74
C ALA A 963 21.64 9.31 20.81
N ASN A 964 21.28 9.22 22.09
CA ASN A 964 22.22 9.18 23.21
C ASN A 964 23.16 7.96 23.12
N LEU A 965 22.62 6.77 22.81
CA LEU A 965 23.40 5.54 22.62
C LEU A 965 24.36 5.60 21.42
N ARG A 966 24.00 6.34 20.35
CA ARG A 966 24.90 6.58 19.21
C ARG A 966 26.00 7.58 19.55
N GLN A 967 25.68 8.61 20.33
CA GLN A 967 26.61 9.71 20.66
C GLN A 967 27.67 9.33 21.68
N GLY A 968 27.42 8.35 22.55
CA GLY A 968 28.43 7.92 23.51
C GLY A 968 27.99 6.76 24.41
N ASP A 969 28.91 6.37 25.29
CA ASP A 969 28.80 5.15 26.10
C ASP A 969 28.18 5.40 27.50
N TRP A 970 27.70 6.62 27.78
CA TRP A 970 27.30 7.03 29.12
C TRP A 970 26.17 6.18 29.71
N LEU A 971 25.13 5.89 28.91
CA LEU A 971 24.03 5.05 29.35
C LEU A 971 24.47 3.59 29.52
N ILE A 972 25.34 3.11 28.62
CA ILE A 972 25.94 1.77 28.69
C ILE A 972 26.71 1.61 30.01
N ASP A 973 27.55 2.59 30.35
CA ASP A 973 28.31 2.63 31.58
C ASP A 973 27.44 2.78 32.83
N PHE A 974 26.40 3.61 32.77
CA PHE A 974 25.45 3.78 33.86
C PHE A 974 24.82 2.45 34.29
N VAL A 975 24.36 1.65 33.32
CA VAL A 975 23.68 0.38 33.57
C VAL A 975 24.59 -0.63 34.26
N SER A 976 25.85 -0.76 33.84
CA SER A 976 26.78 -1.73 34.45
C SER A 976 27.37 -1.22 35.76
N ASN A 977 27.80 0.04 35.82
CA ASN A 977 28.56 0.58 36.95
C ASN A 977 27.72 0.68 38.23
N ARG A 978 26.40 0.88 38.13
CA ARG A 978 25.54 0.86 39.33
C ARG A 978 25.52 -0.51 40.02
N LEU A 979 25.76 -1.59 39.28
CA LEU A 979 25.77 -2.96 39.80
C LEU A 979 27.16 -3.41 40.26
N VAL A 980 28.21 -3.03 39.54
CA VAL A 980 29.61 -3.42 39.85
C VAL A 980 30.05 -2.92 41.23
N ASN A 981 29.56 -1.76 41.65
CA ASN A 981 29.92 -1.15 42.93
C ASN A 981 29.18 -1.77 44.14
N ARG A 982 28.47 -2.89 43.97
CA ARG A 982 27.75 -3.60 45.04
C ARG A 982 28.49 -4.85 45.49
N GLU A 983 28.12 -5.39 46.66
CA GLU A 983 28.65 -6.67 47.14
C GLU A 983 28.21 -7.85 46.26
N GLU A 984 28.93 -8.97 46.33
CA GLU A 984 28.50 -10.21 45.68
C GLU A 984 27.21 -10.74 46.34
N PRO A 985 26.25 -11.30 45.57
CA PRO A 985 26.35 -11.73 44.17
C PRO A 985 26.01 -10.67 43.10
N MET A 986 25.55 -9.47 43.48
CA MET A 986 25.13 -8.43 42.53
C MET A 986 26.28 -7.94 41.64
N ALA A 987 27.47 -7.75 42.22
CA ALA A 987 28.67 -7.37 41.47
C ALA A 987 28.98 -8.31 40.30
N GLN A 988 28.69 -9.62 40.42
CA GLN A 988 28.93 -10.59 39.34
C GLN A 988 28.01 -10.35 38.13
N VAL A 989 26.77 -9.92 38.36
CA VAL A 989 25.85 -9.52 37.28
C VAL A 989 26.33 -8.22 36.63
N GLY A 990 26.80 -7.26 37.43
CA GLY A 990 27.45 -6.04 36.93
C GLY A 990 28.67 -6.33 36.08
N GLN A 991 29.54 -7.24 36.50
CA GLN A 991 30.73 -7.68 35.77
C GLN A 991 30.36 -8.38 34.45
N TRP A 992 29.31 -9.20 34.45
CA TRP A 992 28.79 -9.83 33.23
C TRP A 992 28.31 -8.78 32.22
N LEU A 993 27.57 -7.78 32.70
CA LEU A 993 27.12 -6.62 31.91
C LEU A 993 28.30 -5.81 31.36
N THR A 994 29.29 -5.48 32.20
CA THR A 994 30.51 -4.80 31.78
C THR A 994 31.24 -5.59 30.69
N ALA A 995 31.31 -6.92 30.80
CA ALA A 995 31.94 -7.77 29.78
C ALA A 995 31.18 -7.73 28.45
N MET A 996 29.84 -7.90 28.46
CA MET A 996 29.01 -7.77 27.26
C MET A 996 29.10 -6.38 26.63
N PHE A 997 29.06 -5.34 27.44
CA PHE A 997 29.15 -3.96 26.99
C PHE A 997 30.53 -3.59 26.50
N SER A 998 31.59 -4.25 26.98
CA SER A 998 32.92 -4.06 26.42
C SER A 998 32.95 -4.44 24.93
N TYR A 999 32.27 -5.51 24.53
CA TYR A 999 32.07 -5.85 23.11
C TYR A 999 31.18 -4.82 22.41
N LEU A 1000 30.02 -4.48 22.99
CA LEU A 1000 29.08 -3.52 22.39
C LEU A 1000 29.74 -2.18 22.03
N LYS A 1001 30.60 -1.63 22.88
CA LYS A 1001 31.25 -0.32 22.66
C LYS A 1001 32.20 -0.27 21.46
N HIS A 1002 32.58 -1.43 20.91
CA HIS A 1002 33.50 -1.53 19.79
C HIS A 1002 32.81 -1.84 18.45
N ILE A 1003 31.47 -1.91 18.42
CA ILE A 1003 30.71 -2.08 17.18
C ILE A 1003 30.34 -0.70 16.59
N PRO A 1004 29.96 -0.61 15.31
CA PRO A 1004 29.55 0.64 14.70
C PRO A 1004 28.40 1.31 15.46
N ARG A 1005 28.49 2.64 15.63
CA ARG A 1005 27.53 3.40 16.46
C ARG A 1005 26.08 3.21 16.02
N TYR A 1006 25.81 3.12 14.73
CA TYR A 1006 24.46 2.90 14.21
C TYR A 1006 23.83 1.56 14.63
N LEU A 1007 24.63 0.54 15.01
CA LEU A 1007 24.15 -0.76 15.49
C LEU A 1007 23.95 -0.80 17.02
N ILE A 1008 24.55 0.14 17.76
CA ILE A 1008 24.54 0.11 19.23
C ILE A 1008 23.12 0.10 19.82
N PRO A 1009 22.15 0.93 19.37
CA PRO A 1009 20.81 0.90 19.95
C PRO A 1009 20.14 -0.48 19.89
N ALA A 1010 20.23 -1.17 18.75
CA ALA A 1010 19.63 -2.49 18.56
C ALA A 1010 20.29 -3.57 19.44
N TYR A 1011 21.62 -3.57 19.53
CA TYR A 1011 22.34 -4.56 20.34
C TYR A 1011 22.31 -4.24 21.85
N PHE A 1012 22.27 -2.98 22.23
CA PHE A 1012 22.02 -2.57 23.61
C PHE A 1012 20.67 -3.09 24.09
N ASP A 1013 19.61 -2.87 23.31
CA ASP A 1013 18.28 -3.40 23.57
C ASP A 1013 18.28 -4.94 23.67
N ALA A 1014 18.95 -5.63 22.74
CA ALA A 1014 19.09 -7.09 22.76
C ALA A 1014 19.73 -7.62 24.06
N ILE A 1015 20.76 -6.93 24.57
CA ILE A 1015 21.40 -7.26 25.85
C ILE A 1015 20.43 -6.99 27.01
N VAL A 1016 19.85 -5.79 27.06
CA VAL A 1016 18.98 -5.35 28.15
C VAL A 1016 17.75 -6.25 28.28
N VAL A 1017 17.09 -6.59 27.17
CA VAL A 1017 15.90 -7.46 27.20
C VAL A 1017 16.24 -8.88 27.63
N SER A 1018 17.42 -9.39 27.25
CA SER A 1018 17.88 -10.72 27.63
C SER A 1018 18.12 -10.81 29.14
N ILE A 1019 18.73 -9.78 29.72
CA ILE A 1019 18.97 -9.71 31.17
C ILE A 1019 17.66 -9.51 31.91
N TYR A 1020 16.81 -8.60 31.44
CA TYR A 1020 15.54 -8.30 32.06
C TYR A 1020 14.64 -9.54 32.13
N THR A 1021 14.49 -10.28 31.02
CA THR A 1021 13.71 -11.53 30.99
C THR A 1021 14.30 -12.60 31.91
N THR A 1022 15.63 -12.75 31.94
CA THR A 1022 16.29 -13.68 32.87
C THR A 1022 16.08 -13.28 34.35
N ALA A 1023 16.09 -11.97 34.64
CA ALA A 1023 15.84 -11.44 35.98
C ALA A 1023 14.39 -11.65 36.42
N LEU A 1024 13.41 -11.50 35.51
CA LEU A 1024 12.01 -11.83 35.77
C LEU A 1024 11.85 -13.32 36.09
N ASP A 1025 12.46 -14.21 35.30
CA ASP A 1025 12.41 -15.66 35.56
C ASP A 1025 13.01 -16.02 36.93
N ALA A 1026 14.14 -15.41 37.30
CA ALA A 1026 14.75 -15.60 38.61
C ALA A 1026 13.84 -15.07 39.74
N THR A 1027 13.22 -13.91 39.52
CA THR A 1027 12.26 -13.31 40.47
C THR A 1027 11.11 -14.25 40.75
N PHE A 1028 10.45 -14.77 39.70
CA PHE A 1028 9.29 -15.63 39.89
C PHE A 1028 9.67 -16.97 40.54
N LYS A 1029 10.85 -17.54 40.25
CA LYS A 1029 11.33 -18.77 40.90
C LYS A 1029 11.52 -18.65 42.41
N LEU A 1030 11.79 -17.45 42.93
CA LEU A 1030 11.90 -17.18 44.37
C LEU A 1030 10.54 -16.94 45.04
N MET A 1031 9.50 -16.70 44.26
CA MET A 1031 8.15 -16.47 44.77
C MET A 1031 7.39 -17.77 44.96
N SER A 1032 6.23 -17.69 45.62
CA SER A 1032 5.38 -18.86 45.87
C SER A 1032 4.89 -19.52 44.57
N SER A 1033 4.47 -20.78 44.68
CA SER A 1033 3.87 -21.53 43.57
C SER A 1033 2.61 -20.85 42.98
N PHE A 1034 1.92 -20.01 43.77
CA PHE A 1034 0.82 -19.17 43.31
C PHE A 1034 1.26 -18.16 42.25
N VAL A 1035 2.42 -17.54 42.41
CA VAL A 1035 2.95 -16.58 41.43
C VAL A 1035 3.61 -17.30 40.26
N GLN A 1036 4.41 -18.34 40.54
CA GLN A 1036 5.10 -19.12 39.51
C GLN A 1036 4.12 -19.70 38.49
N ASN A 1037 3.01 -20.26 38.96
CA ASN A 1037 1.95 -20.82 38.11
C ASN A 1037 0.79 -19.85 37.87
N GLY A 1038 0.94 -18.60 38.31
CA GLY A 1038 -0.03 -17.53 38.11
C GLY A 1038 0.06 -16.95 36.69
N SER A 1039 -0.97 -16.18 36.33
CA SER A 1039 -1.03 -15.49 35.05
C SER A 1039 -0.05 -14.32 34.93
N THR A 1040 0.08 -13.77 33.73
CA THR A 1040 0.87 -12.55 33.48
C THR A 1040 0.43 -11.42 34.40
N PHE A 1041 -0.88 -11.25 34.63
CA PHE A 1041 -1.37 -10.24 35.57
C PHE A 1041 -0.93 -10.50 37.01
N VAL A 1042 -1.07 -11.73 37.51
CA VAL A 1042 -0.61 -12.11 38.86
C VAL A 1042 0.89 -11.87 39.01
N ARG A 1043 1.68 -12.24 37.99
CA ARG A 1043 3.12 -12.02 37.95
C ARG A 1043 3.47 -10.55 37.96
N HIS A 1044 2.81 -9.72 37.14
CA HIS A 1044 3.00 -8.26 37.14
C HIS A 1044 2.65 -7.63 38.49
N LEU A 1045 1.54 -8.03 39.11
CA LEU A 1045 1.18 -7.57 40.46
C LEU A 1045 2.24 -8.00 41.50
N ALA A 1046 2.75 -9.22 41.40
CA ALA A 1046 3.77 -9.73 42.30
C ALA A 1046 5.10 -8.95 42.17
N LEU A 1047 5.45 -8.48 40.97
CA LEU A 1047 6.60 -7.58 40.78
C LEU A 1047 6.44 -6.27 41.56
N GLY A 1048 5.21 -5.80 41.79
CA GLY A 1048 4.94 -4.67 42.68
C GLY A 1048 5.47 -4.89 44.10
N SER A 1049 5.47 -6.13 44.60
CA SER A 1049 6.10 -6.43 45.91
C SER A 1049 7.61 -6.23 45.88
N VAL A 1050 8.27 -6.63 44.78
CA VAL A 1050 9.72 -6.46 44.59
C VAL A 1050 10.04 -4.99 44.42
N GLN A 1051 9.22 -4.23 43.70
CA GLN A 1051 9.37 -2.79 43.56
C GLN A 1051 9.34 -2.07 44.92
N MET A 1052 8.45 -2.47 45.82
CA MET A 1052 8.24 -1.78 47.11
C MET A 1052 9.17 -2.27 48.24
N CYS A 1053 9.73 -3.47 48.13
CA CYS A 1053 10.56 -4.09 49.18
C CYS A 1053 12.06 -4.04 48.80
N GLY A 1054 12.70 -2.92 49.11
CA GLY A 1054 14.14 -2.71 48.92
C GLY A 1054 14.91 -2.61 50.25
N VAL A 1055 16.23 -2.63 50.16
CA VAL A 1055 17.13 -2.32 51.28
C VAL A 1055 17.81 -0.98 50.99
N GLY A 1056 17.44 0.07 51.72
CA GLY A 1056 18.03 1.41 51.61
C GLY A 1056 19.41 1.51 52.26
N ARG A 1057 20.11 2.63 52.08
CA ARG A 1057 21.45 2.86 52.67
C ARG A 1057 21.38 2.91 54.19
N LEU A 1058 20.30 3.47 54.74
CA LEU A 1058 20.03 3.48 56.18
C LEU A 1058 19.04 2.37 56.56
N PRO A 1059 19.23 1.65 57.69
CA PRO A 1059 18.24 0.70 58.18
C PRO A 1059 16.93 1.43 58.50
N ALA A 1060 15.85 1.07 57.80
CA ALA A 1060 14.53 1.66 58.03
C ALA A 1060 13.75 0.97 59.17
N LEU A 1061 14.24 -0.19 59.64
CA LEU A 1061 13.62 -1.01 60.68
C LEU A 1061 14.64 -1.32 61.79
N PRO A 1062 14.20 -1.50 63.05
CA PRO A 1062 15.06 -1.95 64.14
C PRO A 1062 15.60 -3.37 63.89
N PRO A 1063 16.74 -3.75 64.52
CA PRO A 1063 17.31 -5.09 64.39
C PRO A 1063 16.29 -6.17 64.77
N LEU A 1064 16.22 -7.23 63.96
CA LEU A 1064 15.42 -8.41 64.22
C LEU A 1064 16.04 -9.24 65.36
N SER A 1065 15.21 -10.08 65.97
CA SER A 1065 15.67 -10.99 67.01
C SER A 1065 16.80 -11.88 66.51
N VAL A 1066 17.89 -11.97 67.29
CA VAL A 1066 19.01 -12.92 67.05
C VAL A 1066 18.58 -14.40 67.05
N LYS A 1067 17.34 -14.70 67.47
CA LYS A 1067 16.76 -16.04 67.41
C LYS A 1067 16.18 -16.40 66.04
N MET A 1068 16.01 -15.43 65.13
CA MET A 1068 15.59 -15.70 63.77
C MET A 1068 16.75 -16.30 62.99
N ALA A 1069 16.55 -17.51 62.46
CA ALA A 1069 17.48 -18.13 61.54
C ALA A 1069 17.42 -17.42 60.17
N ASP A 1070 18.53 -17.48 59.42
CA ASP A 1070 18.61 -17.06 58.01
C ASP A 1070 18.28 -15.58 57.72
N VAL A 1071 18.41 -14.69 58.71
CA VAL A 1071 18.33 -13.25 58.49
C VAL A 1071 19.58 -12.81 57.71
N PRO A 1072 19.45 -12.20 56.52
CA PRO A 1072 20.60 -11.74 55.74
C PRO A 1072 21.32 -10.60 56.47
N TYR A 1073 22.62 -10.49 56.24
CA TYR A 1073 23.48 -9.44 56.83
C TYR A 1073 24.23 -8.72 55.71
N ARG A 1074 24.49 -7.43 55.90
CA ARG A 1074 25.42 -6.63 55.07
C ARG A 1074 26.43 -5.92 55.93
N VAL A 1075 27.50 -5.43 55.30
CA VAL A 1075 28.37 -4.43 55.91
C VAL A 1075 27.77 -3.05 55.64
N SER A 1076 27.50 -2.28 56.69
CA SER A 1076 26.97 -0.92 56.55
C SER A 1076 27.98 -0.06 55.79
N PRO A 1077 27.59 0.60 54.69
CA PRO A 1077 28.48 1.50 53.96
C PRO A 1077 28.86 2.75 54.77
N THR A 1078 28.11 3.03 55.84
CA THR A 1078 28.29 4.22 56.69
C THR A 1078 29.08 3.92 57.95
N THR A 1079 28.86 2.75 58.58
CA THR A 1079 29.53 2.40 59.85
C THR A 1079 30.63 1.35 59.70
N GLY A 1080 30.66 0.60 58.60
CA GLY A 1080 31.59 -0.52 58.40
C GLY A 1080 31.26 -1.76 59.24
N GLU A 1081 30.16 -1.75 60.00
CA GLU A 1081 29.75 -2.86 60.85
C GLU A 1081 28.80 -3.82 60.14
N LYS A 1082 28.80 -5.08 60.56
CA LYS A 1082 27.90 -6.11 60.04
C LYS A 1082 26.51 -5.96 60.66
N GLU A 1083 25.54 -5.50 59.88
CA GLU A 1083 24.15 -5.27 60.33
C GLU A 1083 23.16 -6.22 59.64
N GLN A 1084 22.03 -6.50 60.30
CA GLN A 1084 20.95 -7.30 59.71
C GLN A 1084 20.27 -6.52 58.58
N CYS A 1085 20.12 -7.15 57.43
CA CYS A 1085 19.37 -6.64 56.28
C CYS A 1085 17.88 -6.94 56.46
N CYS A 1086 17.10 -5.91 56.75
CA CYS A 1086 15.65 -6.00 56.67
C CYS A 1086 15.16 -5.25 55.44
N VAL A 1087 14.41 -5.94 54.59
CA VAL A 1087 13.62 -5.25 53.58
C VAL A 1087 12.56 -4.40 54.28
N SER A 1088 12.48 -3.14 53.90
CA SER A 1088 11.38 -2.27 54.31
C SER A 1088 10.49 -2.01 53.11
N LEU A 1089 9.18 -2.01 53.33
CA LEU A 1089 8.27 -1.35 52.39
C LEU A 1089 8.70 0.11 52.30
N ALA A 1090 8.95 0.61 51.09
CA ALA A 1090 9.25 2.01 50.84
C ALA A 1090 8.07 2.87 51.33
N ALA A 1091 8.07 3.22 52.62
CA ALA A 1091 7.11 4.12 53.24
C ALA A 1091 7.52 5.58 52.95
N GLY A 1092 7.63 5.93 51.67
CA GLY A 1092 7.89 7.29 51.21
C GLY A 1092 6.60 7.96 50.75
N LYS A 1093 6.03 8.85 51.57
CA LYS A 1093 5.01 9.87 51.22
C LYS A 1093 3.58 9.45 50.82
N ALA A 1094 3.17 8.18 50.78
CA ALA A 1094 1.77 7.86 50.49
C ALA A 1094 0.79 8.23 51.63
N LEU A 1095 1.24 8.27 52.89
CA LEU A 1095 0.38 8.57 54.03
C LEU A 1095 0.10 10.07 54.27
N THR A 1096 0.82 10.98 53.61
CA THR A 1096 0.57 12.44 53.76
C THR A 1096 -0.39 12.98 52.69
N LEU A 1097 -0.65 12.23 51.61
CA LEU A 1097 -1.61 12.62 50.55
C LEU A 1097 -3.01 12.01 50.72
N LEU A 1098 -3.19 11.07 51.67
CA LEU A 1098 -4.51 10.48 51.96
C LEU A 1098 -5.48 11.42 52.69
N HIS A 1099 -5.10 12.69 52.93
CA HIS A 1099 -6.02 13.71 53.44
C HIS A 1099 -6.49 14.76 52.42
N GLN A 1100 -6.01 14.74 51.18
CA GLN A 1100 -6.54 15.62 50.13
C GLN A 1100 -6.46 14.95 48.74
N SER A 1101 -7.62 14.68 48.15
CA SER A 1101 -7.89 14.34 46.73
C SER A 1101 -8.27 12.87 46.43
N PRO A 1102 -9.22 12.60 45.50
CA PRO A 1102 -9.87 11.31 45.37
C PRO A 1102 -9.01 10.28 44.62
N VAL A 1103 -8.97 9.08 45.21
CA VAL A 1103 -8.40 7.84 44.68
C VAL A 1103 -9.19 7.39 43.43
N SER A 1104 -8.71 7.73 42.22
CA SER A 1104 -9.15 7.05 40.99
C SER A 1104 -8.14 7.05 39.83
N LYS A 1105 -6.98 7.71 39.92
CA LYS A 1105 -6.09 7.91 38.76
C LYS A 1105 -4.73 7.19 38.76
N TYR A 1106 -4.40 6.39 39.77
CA TYR A 1106 -3.05 5.81 39.90
C TYR A 1106 -2.94 4.29 39.69
N CYS A 1107 -4.03 3.58 39.40
CA CYS A 1107 -3.98 2.15 39.07
C CYS A 1107 -3.73 1.85 37.58
N SER A 1108 -3.69 2.86 36.70
CA SER A 1108 -3.57 2.64 35.24
C SER A 1108 -2.14 2.67 34.70
N ALA A 1109 -1.14 3.09 35.47
CA ALA A 1109 0.23 3.28 34.97
C ALA A 1109 1.17 2.08 35.25
N ALA A 1110 0.72 1.07 36.00
CA ALA A 1110 1.48 -0.16 36.29
C ALA A 1110 1.03 -1.37 35.45
N ALA A 1111 0.17 -1.14 34.45
CA ALA A 1111 -0.41 -2.17 33.58
C ALA A 1111 -0.29 -1.85 32.07
N LEU A 1112 0.72 -1.07 31.69
CA LEU A 1112 1.16 -0.94 30.29
C LEU A 1112 2.49 -1.67 30.11
#